data_AF-A0A7L3Y5X3-F1
#
_entry.id   AF-A0A7L3Y5X3-F1
#
_cell.length_a   1.000
_cell.length_b   1.000
_cell.length_c   1.000
_cell.angle_alpha   90.00
_cell.angle_beta   90.00
_cell.angle_gamma   90.00
#
_symmetry.space_group_name_H-M   'P 1'
#
loop_
_entity.id
_entity.type
_entity.pdbx_description
1 polymer ?
#
loop_
_entity_poly.entity_id
_entity_poly.type
_entity_poly.pdbx_seq_one_letter_code
_entity_poly.pdbx_strand_id
1 'polypeptide(L)'
;VPQPPTITKQSVKDYIVDPRDNIFIECEAKGNPVPTFSWTRNGKFFNVAKDPKVSMRRRSGTLVIDFHSGGRPEDYEGEYQCFARNDYGTALSSKIHLQVSKSPLWPKEKVDVIEVDEGAPLSLQCNPPPGLPSPVIFWMSSSMEPIHQDKRVSQGQNGDLYFSNVMLQDAQTDYSCNARFHFTHTIQQKNPYTLKVKTKKPHNETSLRNHTDMYSARGITETTPSFMYPYGTSSSQMVLRGVDLLLECIASGVPAPDIMWYKKGGELPAGKTKLENFNKALRISNVSEEDSGEYFCLASNKMGSIRHTISVRVKAAPYWLDEPQNLILAPGEDGRLVCRANGNPKPAIQWLVNGEPIEASPPNPSREVAGDTIVFRDTQIGSSAVYQCNASNEHGYLLANAFVSVLDVPPRILAPRNQLIKVIQNNRTRLDCPFFGSPIPTLRWFKNGQGNTLDGGNYKAHENGSLEMNMARKEDQGIYTCVATNILGKAEAQVRLEVKDPTRIVRGPEDQVVKRGSMPRLHCRIKHDPTLKLTVTWLKDEAPLYIGNRMKKEDDGLTIYGVAEKDQGDYTCVASTELDKDSAKAYLTVLAVPANRLRDLPKERPDRPRDLELTDLAERSVRLTWIPGDDNNSPITDYIVQFEEDRFQPGMWHNHSRYPGSVNSAVLSLSPYVNYQFRVIAVNDVGSSLPSVPSERYQTNGARPEINPTGVQGAGTQKNNMEITWTPLNATQAYGPNLRYIVRWRRRDPRGSWYNETVKTPRHVVWNTPIYVPYEIKVQAENDFGRAPEPDTVIGYSGEDYPKAAPTDVRIRVLNSTAIALTWTRVHLDTIQGQLKEYRAYFWRDSSLLKNLWVSKKRQYVSFPGDRNRGIVSRLFPYSNYKLEMVVTNGRGDGPRSEVKEFPTPEGVPSSPRYLRIRQPNLESINLEWDHPEHPNGVLTGYNLRYQALYFSHEAETTTTCLSSPVNGSKTGRTLVENFSPNQTRFTLQRTDPISRYRFFLRARTQVGEGETIVEESPALLNEGMCSSNSVWL
;
A
#
# COMPACT_ATOMS: atom_id res chain seq x y z
N VAL A 1 -18.40 -7.84 -14.32
CA VAL A 1 -17.39 -8.27 -15.32
C VAL A 1 -16.90 -9.65 -14.90
N PRO A 2 -16.67 -10.60 -15.82
CA PRO A 2 -15.88 -11.81 -15.56
C PRO A 2 -14.60 -11.48 -14.76
N GLN A 3 -14.30 -12.23 -13.71
CA GLN A 3 -13.05 -12.08 -12.95
C GLN A 3 -12.53 -13.44 -12.44
N PRO A 4 -11.25 -13.76 -12.67
CA PRO A 4 -10.61 -14.97 -12.13
C PRO A 4 -10.56 -14.94 -10.59
N PRO A 5 -10.32 -16.08 -9.93
CA PRO A 5 -9.94 -16.07 -8.53
C PRO A 5 -8.60 -15.33 -8.36
N THR A 6 -8.53 -14.47 -7.35
CA THR A 6 -7.30 -13.77 -6.93
C THR A 6 -7.19 -13.88 -5.42
N ILE A 7 -6.10 -14.48 -4.93
CA ILE A 7 -5.81 -14.54 -3.48
C ILE A 7 -5.53 -13.11 -2.99
N THR A 8 -6.28 -12.67 -1.98
CA THR A 8 -6.19 -11.33 -1.37
C THR A 8 -5.71 -11.35 0.07
N LYS A 9 -5.79 -12.50 0.75
CA LYS A 9 -5.16 -12.75 2.05
C LYS A 9 -4.77 -14.22 2.17
N GLN A 10 -3.62 -14.49 2.80
CA GLN A 10 -3.11 -15.82 3.12
C GLN A 10 -2.22 -15.74 4.37
N SER A 11 -2.11 -16.82 5.15
CA SER A 11 -1.16 -16.89 6.27
C SER A 11 0.30 -16.81 5.80
N VAL A 12 1.22 -16.52 6.73
CA VAL A 12 2.67 -16.62 6.51
C VAL A 12 3.09 -18.07 6.20
N LYS A 13 4.21 -18.24 5.49
CA LYS A 13 4.71 -19.58 5.11
C LYS A 13 5.07 -20.45 6.31
N ASP A 14 5.73 -19.89 7.31
CA ASP A 14 6.08 -20.59 8.55
C ASP A 14 5.13 -20.11 9.66
N TYR A 15 4.03 -20.85 9.87
CA TYR A 15 2.95 -20.44 10.77
C TYR A 15 3.06 -21.18 12.10
N ILE A 16 3.71 -20.53 13.07
CA ILE A 16 3.84 -21.04 14.45
C ILE A 16 2.67 -20.52 15.30
N VAL A 17 2.01 -21.40 16.04
CA VAL A 17 0.82 -21.10 16.86
C VAL A 17 1.01 -21.42 18.35
N ASP A 18 0.22 -20.80 19.22
CA ASP A 18 0.10 -21.17 20.63
C ASP A 18 -0.75 -22.44 20.77
N PRO A 19 -0.34 -23.48 21.55
CA PRO A 19 -1.14 -24.68 21.78
C PRO A 19 -2.46 -24.44 22.54
N ARG A 20 -2.71 -23.23 23.05
CA ARG A 20 -3.94 -22.84 23.75
C ARG A 20 -4.97 -22.18 22.82
N ASP A 21 -4.55 -21.71 21.66
CA ASP A 21 -5.39 -20.93 20.73
C ASP A 21 -6.00 -21.81 19.62
N ASN A 22 -7.17 -21.39 19.13
CA ASN A 22 -7.71 -21.95 17.90
C ASN A 22 -6.89 -21.51 16.69
N ILE A 23 -6.67 -22.41 15.73
CA ILE A 23 -5.78 -22.17 14.60
C ILE A 23 -6.57 -21.62 13.41
N PHE A 24 -6.10 -20.49 12.86
CA PHE A 24 -6.74 -19.79 11.74
C PHE A 24 -5.79 -19.78 10.53
N ILE A 25 -5.96 -20.73 9.60
CA ILE A 25 -5.15 -20.78 8.37
C ILE A 25 -5.87 -19.96 7.30
N GLU A 26 -5.43 -18.71 7.12
CA GLU A 26 -6.14 -17.73 6.29
C GLU A 26 -6.03 -18.05 4.80
N CYS A 27 -7.16 -17.95 4.10
CA CYS A 27 -7.24 -17.93 2.64
C CYS A 27 -8.49 -17.14 2.20
N GLU A 28 -8.30 -15.91 1.74
CA GLU A 28 -9.38 -15.03 1.29
C GLU A 28 -9.17 -14.68 -0.19
N ALA A 29 -10.10 -15.06 -1.07
CA ALA A 29 -10.01 -14.77 -2.51
C ALA A 29 -11.21 -13.96 -3.02
N LYS A 30 -10.95 -13.13 -4.03
CA LYS A 30 -11.99 -12.42 -4.81
C LYS A 30 -12.07 -13.03 -6.21
N GLY A 31 -13.24 -12.92 -6.82
CA GLY A 31 -13.51 -13.37 -8.19
C GLY A 31 -15.00 -13.19 -8.52
N ASN A 32 -15.36 -13.30 -9.79
CA ASN A 32 -16.75 -13.27 -10.24
C ASN A 32 -16.94 -14.27 -11.39
N PRO A 33 -17.63 -15.42 -11.19
CA PRO A 33 -18.34 -15.84 -9.97
C PRO A 33 -17.49 -15.94 -8.69
N VAL A 34 -18.14 -15.91 -7.54
CA VAL A 34 -17.47 -15.98 -6.23
C VAL A 34 -16.69 -17.30 -6.12
N PRO A 35 -15.39 -17.28 -5.77
CA PRO A 35 -14.60 -18.50 -5.70
C PRO A 35 -15.13 -19.52 -4.66
N THR A 36 -15.04 -20.78 -5.04
CA THR A 36 -15.09 -21.94 -4.15
C THR A 36 -13.69 -22.28 -3.66
N PHE A 37 -13.57 -22.98 -2.53
CA PHE A 37 -12.29 -23.25 -1.88
C PHE A 37 -12.11 -24.74 -1.58
N SER A 38 -10.89 -25.25 -1.80
CA SER A 38 -10.44 -26.56 -1.33
C SER A 38 -9.00 -26.47 -0.80
N TRP A 39 -8.59 -27.48 -0.03
CA TRP A 39 -7.28 -27.50 0.63
C TRP A 39 -6.57 -28.84 0.48
N THR A 40 -5.25 -28.79 0.32
CA THR A 40 -4.36 -29.92 0.59
C THR A 40 -3.75 -29.80 1.99
N ARG A 41 -3.43 -30.96 2.58
CA ARG A 41 -2.54 -31.10 3.75
C ARG A 41 -1.49 -32.16 3.40
N ASN A 42 -0.22 -31.85 3.61
CA ASN A 42 0.94 -32.67 3.25
C ASN A 42 0.85 -33.18 1.80
N GLY A 43 0.53 -32.28 0.86
CA GLY A 43 0.37 -32.57 -0.57
C GLY A 43 -0.88 -33.35 -0.98
N LYS A 44 -1.77 -33.74 -0.07
CA LYS A 44 -3.00 -34.50 -0.37
C LYS A 44 -4.25 -33.69 -0.09
N PHE A 45 -5.21 -33.67 -1.01
CA PHE A 45 -6.52 -33.06 -0.74
C PHE A 45 -7.21 -33.78 0.42
N PHE A 46 -7.67 -33.03 1.42
CA PHE A 46 -8.43 -33.57 2.55
C PHE A 46 -9.83 -32.94 2.59
N ASN A 47 -10.84 -33.75 2.90
CA ASN A 47 -12.20 -33.26 3.00
C ASN A 47 -12.42 -32.67 4.40
N VAL A 48 -12.46 -31.34 4.48
CA VAL A 48 -12.73 -30.58 5.72
C VAL A 48 -13.94 -31.13 6.47
N ALA A 49 -15.04 -31.45 5.77
CA ALA A 49 -16.27 -31.94 6.39
C ALA A 49 -16.19 -33.38 6.95
N LYS A 50 -15.04 -34.06 6.83
CA LYS A 50 -14.77 -35.35 7.51
C LYS A 50 -14.02 -35.19 8.83
N ASP A 51 -13.45 -34.03 9.13
CA ASP A 51 -12.84 -33.72 10.43
C ASP A 51 -13.79 -32.80 11.20
N PRO A 52 -14.40 -33.24 12.31
CA PRO A 52 -15.40 -32.44 13.04
C PRO A 52 -14.82 -31.20 13.72
N LYS A 53 -13.49 -31.03 13.76
CA LYS A 53 -12.81 -29.90 14.41
C LYS A 53 -12.31 -28.86 13.41
N VAL A 54 -12.25 -29.22 12.12
CA VAL A 54 -11.84 -28.30 11.05
C VAL A 54 -13.08 -27.78 10.34
N SER A 55 -13.20 -26.46 10.23
CA SER A 55 -14.26 -25.80 9.48
C SER A 55 -13.69 -24.75 8.53
N MET A 56 -14.43 -24.42 7.47
CA MET A 56 -14.14 -23.23 6.66
C MET A 56 -15.07 -22.08 7.07
N ARG A 57 -14.51 -20.88 7.19
CA ARG A 57 -15.26 -19.67 7.52
C ARG A 57 -16.31 -19.38 6.44
N ARG A 58 -17.51 -18.95 6.82
CA ARG A 58 -18.61 -18.67 5.86
C ARG A 58 -18.16 -17.67 4.78
N ARG A 59 -18.33 -18.07 3.50
CA ARG A 59 -17.95 -17.31 2.28
C ARG A 59 -16.45 -16.99 2.17
N SER A 60 -15.60 -17.85 2.73
CA SER A 60 -14.15 -17.69 2.82
C SER A 60 -13.46 -19.05 2.68
N GLY A 61 -12.19 -19.06 2.28
CA GLY A 61 -11.35 -20.26 2.28
C GLY A 61 -10.64 -20.49 3.60
N THR A 62 -10.65 -19.51 4.52
CA THR A 62 -9.95 -19.57 5.80
C THR A 62 -10.41 -20.76 6.63
N LEU A 63 -9.48 -21.65 6.96
CA LEU A 63 -9.70 -22.77 7.86
C LEU A 63 -9.68 -22.28 9.31
N VAL A 64 -10.57 -22.84 10.12
CA VAL A 64 -10.61 -22.69 11.57
C VAL A 64 -10.54 -24.09 12.17
N ILE A 65 -9.54 -24.35 13.01
CA ILE A 65 -9.38 -25.60 13.75
C ILE A 65 -9.67 -25.32 15.23
N ASP A 66 -10.70 -25.95 15.79
CA ASP A 66 -11.20 -25.69 17.14
C ASP A 66 -10.82 -26.78 18.16
N PHE A 67 -9.97 -26.42 19.11
CA PHE A 67 -9.43 -27.32 20.13
C PHE A 67 -10.24 -27.32 21.44
N HIS A 68 -11.24 -26.44 21.58
CA HIS A 68 -12.10 -26.40 22.78
C HIS A 68 -12.96 -27.67 22.91
N SER A 69 -13.14 -28.41 21.81
CA SER A 69 -13.77 -29.74 21.77
C SER A 69 -12.83 -30.91 22.14
N GLY A 70 -11.56 -30.63 22.47
CA GLY A 70 -10.52 -31.61 22.80
C GLY A 70 -9.73 -32.11 21.59
N GLY A 71 -8.67 -32.87 21.84
CA GLY A 71 -7.64 -33.25 20.83
C GLY A 71 -6.32 -32.53 21.08
N ARG A 72 -5.29 -32.80 20.28
CA ARG A 72 -3.98 -32.14 20.39
C ARG A 72 -3.75 -31.23 19.18
N PRO A 73 -3.34 -29.96 19.37
CA PRO A 73 -2.90 -29.11 18.27
C PRO A 73 -1.80 -29.74 17.41
N GLU A 74 -0.94 -30.56 18.02
CA GLU A 74 0.12 -31.31 17.34
C GLU A 74 -0.42 -32.28 16.27
N ASP A 75 -1.65 -32.80 16.43
CA ASP A 75 -2.32 -33.65 15.44
C ASP A 75 -2.58 -32.90 14.11
N TYR A 76 -2.43 -31.57 14.11
CA TYR A 76 -2.68 -30.66 12.99
C TYR A 76 -1.40 -30.03 12.38
N GLU A 77 -0.19 -30.36 12.87
CA GLU A 77 1.05 -29.89 12.23
C GLU A 77 1.20 -30.40 10.78
N GLY A 78 1.82 -29.59 9.91
CA GLY A 78 2.11 -29.97 8.51
C GLY A 78 1.91 -28.86 7.49
N GLU A 79 2.08 -29.21 6.21
CA GLU A 79 2.03 -28.27 5.08
C GLU A 79 0.60 -28.17 4.51
N TYR A 80 -0.01 -26.99 4.54
CA TYR A 80 -1.35 -26.71 4.02
C TYR A 80 -1.27 -25.82 2.77
N GLN A 81 -2.09 -26.07 1.74
CA GLN A 81 -2.21 -25.16 0.59
C GLN A 81 -3.67 -25.00 0.13
N CYS A 82 -4.07 -23.75 -0.10
CA CYS A 82 -5.43 -23.35 -0.50
C CYS A 82 -5.55 -23.21 -2.03
N PHE A 83 -6.67 -23.69 -2.55
CA PHE A 83 -7.05 -23.64 -3.96
C PHE A 83 -8.37 -22.88 -4.06
N ALA A 84 -8.37 -21.69 -4.67
CA ALA A 84 -9.55 -20.86 -4.87
C ALA A 84 -9.98 -20.94 -6.34
N ARG A 85 -11.20 -21.42 -6.64
CA ARG A 85 -11.64 -21.77 -8.00
C ARG A 85 -12.97 -21.14 -8.40
N ASN A 86 -13.06 -20.62 -9.63
CA ASN A 86 -14.31 -20.30 -10.31
C ASN A 86 -14.21 -20.67 -11.81
N ASP A 87 -15.24 -20.30 -12.58
CA ASP A 87 -15.40 -20.59 -14.01
C ASP A 87 -14.25 -20.08 -14.90
N TYR A 88 -13.43 -19.13 -14.41
CA TYR A 88 -12.29 -18.54 -15.12
C TYR A 88 -10.92 -19.05 -14.63
N GLY A 89 -10.89 -20.04 -13.72
CA GLY A 89 -9.68 -20.78 -13.35
C GLY A 89 -9.53 -21.11 -11.87
N THR A 90 -8.33 -21.52 -11.48
CA THR A 90 -7.94 -21.73 -10.07
C THR A 90 -6.73 -20.88 -9.72
N ALA A 91 -6.77 -20.18 -8.58
CA ALA A 91 -5.61 -19.52 -7.97
C ALA A 91 -5.16 -20.27 -6.71
N LEU A 92 -3.85 -20.27 -6.46
CA LEU A 92 -3.21 -20.98 -5.35
C LEU A 92 -2.70 -20.01 -4.29
N SER A 93 -2.83 -20.36 -3.00
CA SER A 93 -1.99 -19.78 -1.96
C SER A 93 -0.57 -20.34 -2.04
N SER A 94 0.38 -19.69 -1.36
CA SER A 94 1.58 -20.40 -0.90
C SER A 94 1.19 -21.59 -0.02
N LYS A 95 2.03 -22.64 -0.04
CA LYS A 95 2.08 -23.66 1.01
C LYS A 95 2.45 -22.99 2.34
N ILE A 96 1.70 -23.32 3.39
CA ILE A 96 1.79 -22.81 4.76
C ILE A 96 2.14 -23.99 5.66
N HIS A 97 3.35 -23.99 6.22
CA HIS A 97 3.84 -24.98 7.17
C HIS A 97 3.37 -24.60 8.58
N LEU A 98 2.35 -25.29 9.07
CA LEU A 98 1.77 -25.11 10.39
C LEU A 98 2.57 -25.91 11.43
N GLN A 99 3.02 -25.23 12.48
CA GLN A 99 3.73 -25.83 13.61
C GLN A 99 3.22 -25.30 14.95
N VAL A 100 3.22 -26.14 15.98
CA VAL A 100 2.75 -25.79 17.32
C VAL A 100 3.93 -25.44 18.21
N SER A 101 3.86 -24.28 18.87
CA SER A 101 4.89 -23.86 19.82
C SER A 101 4.94 -24.76 21.04
N LYS A 102 6.16 -25.08 21.48
CA LYS A 102 6.44 -26.07 22.52
C LYS A 102 7.41 -25.47 23.56
N SER A 103 7.12 -25.67 24.84
CA SER A 103 8.00 -25.26 25.95
C SER A 103 8.32 -26.46 26.86
N PRO A 104 9.39 -27.23 26.59
CA PRO A 104 9.75 -28.39 27.40
C PRO A 104 10.29 -27.98 28.77
N LEU A 105 10.17 -28.89 29.74
CA LEU A 105 10.83 -28.76 31.05
C LEU A 105 12.33 -29.06 30.94
N TRP A 106 13.11 -28.53 31.87
CA TRP A 106 14.52 -28.90 32.04
C TRP A 106 14.69 -30.37 32.49
N PRO A 107 15.78 -31.05 32.08
CA PRO A 107 16.23 -32.28 32.73
C PRO A 107 16.47 -32.07 34.24
N LYS A 108 16.26 -33.11 35.05
CA LYS A 108 16.55 -33.06 36.49
C LYS A 108 18.04 -33.22 36.77
N GLU A 109 18.77 -32.13 36.70
CA GLU A 109 20.20 -32.03 37.06
C GLU A 109 20.38 -31.82 38.58
N LYS A 110 21.60 -32.01 39.09
CA LYS A 110 21.94 -31.71 40.50
C LYS A 110 22.20 -30.20 40.68
N VAL A 111 22.40 -29.76 41.92
CA VAL A 111 22.91 -28.42 42.21
C VAL A 111 24.43 -28.47 42.09
N ASP A 112 24.98 -27.71 41.15
CA ASP A 112 26.40 -27.72 40.82
C ASP A 112 27.15 -26.63 41.62
N VAL A 113 27.94 -27.08 42.61
CA VAL A 113 28.88 -26.22 43.34
C VAL A 113 30.22 -26.25 42.61
N ILE A 114 30.61 -25.12 42.03
CA ILE A 114 31.84 -24.99 41.24
C ILE A 114 32.92 -24.35 42.10
N GLU A 115 34.05 -25.05 42.27
CA GLU A 115 35.23 -24.49 42.93
C GLU A 115 36.30 -24.13 41.89
N VAL A 116 36.74 -22.88 41.87
CA VAL A 116 37.66 -22.32 40.86
C VAL A 116 38.70 -21.40 41.50
N ASP A 117 39.92 -21.36 40.96
CA ASP A 117 40.98 -20.45 41.45
C ASP A 117 40.76 -19.01 40.96
N GLU A 118 41.08 -18.01 41.79
CA GLU A 118 41.03 -16.60 41.38
C GLU A 118 41.99 -16.34 40.20
N GLY A 119 41.45 -15.74 39.13
CA GLY A 119 42.12 -15.52 37.85
C GLY A 119 41.93 -16.64 36.81
N ALA A 120 41.44 -17.82 37.19
CA ALA A 120 41.14 -18.88 36.21
C ALA A 120 39.85 -18.58 35.42
N PRO A 121 39.70 -19.09 34.18
CA PRO A 121 38.50 -18.89 33.38
C PRO A 121 37.39 -19.90 33.72
N LEU A 122 36.14 -19.53 33.45
CA LEU A 122 34.97 -20.37 33.72
C LEU A 122 33.87 -20.16 32.67
N SER A 123 33.19 -21.24 32.27
CA SER A 123 31.94 -21.19 31.51
C SER A 123 30.86 -21.93 32.29
N LEU A 124 29.74 -21.27 32.55
CA LEU A 124 28.54 -21.89 33.11
C LEU A 124 27.64 -22.29 31.95
N GLN A 125 27.50 -23.60 31.77
CA GLN A 125 26.73 -24.19 30.68
C GLN A 125 25.23 -24.03 30.94
N CYS A 126 24.53 -23.35 30.03
CA CYS A 126 23.07 -23.28 30.09
C CYS A 126 22.46 -24.61 29.62
N ASN A 127 22.54 -24.93 28.32
CA ASN A 127 21.85 -26.06 27.66
C ASN A 127 20.30 -26.01 27.73
N PRO A 128 19.65 -24.94 27.24
CA PRO A 128 18.20 -24.74 27.38
C PRO A 128 17.36 -25.75 26.59
N PRO A 129 16.17 -26.16 27.10
CA PRO A 129 15.27 -27.05 26.39
C PRO A 129 14.80 -26.47 25.04
N PRO A 130 14.73 -27.28 23.96
CA PRO A 130 14.45 -26.80 22.61
C PRO A 130 13.00 -26.34 22.47
N GLY A 131 12.81 -25.04 22.22
CA GLY A 131 11.52 -24.43 21.94
C GLY A 131 11.31 -24.07 20.48
N LEU A 132 10.05 -23.83 20.12
CA LEU A 132 9.66 -23.33 18.81
C LEU A 132 8.83 -22.03 18.96
N PRO A 133 9.34 -20.86 18.53
CA PRO A 133 10.74 -20.58 18.16
C PRO A 133 11.68 -20.76 19.36
N SER A 134 12.99 -20.76 19.11
CA SER A 134 14.02 -20.91 20.14
C SER A 134 13.81 -19.91 21.30
N PRO A 135 13.87 -20.35 22.56
CA PRO A 135 13.59 -19.50 23.71
C PRO A 135 14.66 -18.41 23.89
N VAL A 136 14.26 -17.26 24.43
CA VAL A 136 15.18 -16.18 24.78
C VAL A 136 15.88 -16.53 26.09
N ILE A 137 17.21 -16.60 26.06
CA ILE A 137 18.05 -17.02 27.20
C ILE A 137 18.62 -15.82 27.93
N PHE A 138 18.61 -15.86 29.27
CA PHE A 138 19.16 -14.82 30.13
C PHE A 138 19.59 -15.40 31.49
N TRP A 139 20.49 -14.71 32.20
CA TRP A 139 21.00 -15.14 33.51
C TRP A 139 20.55 -14.22 34.63
N MET A 140 20.17 -14.80 35.77
CA MET A 140 19.80 -14.09 36.99
C MET A 140 20.51 -14.65 38.22
N SER A 141 20.61 -13.83 39.26
CA SER A 141 21.00 -14.22 40.61
C SER A 141 19.91 -15.05 41.31
N SER A 142 20.23 -15.61 42.48
CA SER A 142 19.23 -16.13 43.43
C SER A 142 18.32 -15.04 44.02
N SER A 143 18.69 -13.76 43.94
CA SER A 143 17.83 -12.59 44.23
C SER A 143 16.93 -12.15 43.06
N MET A 144 16.92 -12.88 41.93
CA MET A 144 16.18 -12.55 40.68
C MET A 144 16.63 -11.24 40.00
N GLU A 145 17.87 -10.82 40.24
CA GLU A 145 18.49 -9.66 39.60
C GLU A 145 19.27 -10.11 38.34
N PRO A 146 19.22 -9.37 37.23
CA PRO A 146 19.99 -9.72 36.03
C PRO A 146 21.50 -9.69 36.30
N ILE A 147 22.21 -10.74 35.89
CA ILE A 147 23.67 -10.79 36.05
C ILE A 147 24.34 -9.68 35.23
N HIS A 148 25.11 -8.82 35.90
CA HIS A 148 25.88 -7.76 35.25
C HIS A 148 26.91 -8.34 34.27
N GLN A 149 26.97 -7.77 33.06
CA GLN A 149 27.90 -8.20 32.01
C GLN A 149 28.83 -7.07 31.58
N ASP A 150 30.07 -7.42 31.25
CA ASP A 150 31.16 -6.53 30.85
C ASP A 150 32.18 -7.27 29.95
N LYS A 151 33.37 -6.70 29.72
CA LYS A 151 34.45 -7.36 28.96
C LYS A 151 34.88 -8.72 29.54
N ARG A 152 34.71 -8.93 30.84
CA ARG A 152 35.14 -10.13 31.58
C ARG A 152 34.01 -11.14 31.75
N VAL A 153 32.82 -10.72 32.14
CA VAL A 153 31.64 -11.58 32.35
C VAL A 153 30.63 -11.33 31.25
N SER A 154 30.33 -12.34 30.41
CA SER A 154 29.52 -12.14 29.19
C SER A 154 28.77 -13.40 28.80
N GLN A 155 27.50 -13.27 28.41
CA GLN A 155 26.69 -14.37 27.92
C GLN A 155 26.95 -14.63 26.42
N GLY A 156 27.09 -15.90 26.00
CA GLY A 156 27.21 -16.29 24.59
C GLY A 156 25.86 -16.56 23.91
N GLN A 157 25.88 -16.69 22.59
CA GLN A 157 24.71 -16.95 21.74
C GLN A 157 24.11 -18.35 21.92
N ASN A 158 24.92 -19.31 22.37
CA ASN A 158 24.45 -20.61 22.83
C ASN A 158 23.70 -20.54 24.19
N GLY A 159 23.73 -19.39 24.85
CA GLY A 159 23.07 -19.13 26.13
C GLY A 159 23.98 -19.28 27.35
N ASP A 160 25.23 -19.72 27.22
CA ASP A 160 26.16 -19.93 28.33
C ASP A 160 26.68 -18.60 28.92
N LEU A 161 27.06 -18.59 30.19
CA LEU A 161 27.72 -17.44 30.83
C LEU A 161 29.24 -17.66 30.93
N TYR A 162 30.03 -16.78 30.35
CA TYR A 162 31.49 -16.90 30.28
C TYR A 162 32.19 -15.85 31.16
N PHE A 163 33.15 -16.31 31.95
CA PHE A 163 34.07 -15.51 32.74
C PHE A 163 35.47 -15.63 32.12
N SER A 164 35.95 -14.57 31.47
CA SER A 164 37.29 -14.52 30.88
C SER A 164 38.40 -14.73 31.93
N ASN A 165 38.15 -14.28 33.16
CA ASN A 165 38.85 -14.65 34.38
C ASN A 165 37.94 -14.39 35.59
N VAL A 166 37.90 -15.32 36.55
CA VAL A 166 37.07 -15.25 37.77
C VAL A 166 37.75 -14.39 38.84
N MET A 167 36.96 -13.65 39.62
CA MET A 167 37.37 -12.75 40.69
C MET A 167 36.66 -13.10 42.00
N LEU A 168 37.25 -12.76 43.16
CA LEU A 168 36.65 -13.02 44.47
C LEU A 168 35.21 -12.48 44.63
N GLN A 169 34.85 -11.40 43.93
CA GLN A 169 33.49 -10.83 43.93
C GLN A 169 32.43 -11.71 43.25
N ASP A 170 32.84 -12.65 42.38
CA ASP A 170 31.89 -13.52 41.67
C ASP A 170 31.30 -14.60 42.61
N ALA A 171 31.93 -14.85 43.76
CA ALA A 171 31.42 -15.77 44.79
C ALA A 171 30.27 -15.17 45.65
N GLN A 172 29.75 -13.98 45.30
CA GLN A 172 28.75 -13.26 46.09
C GLN A 172 27.30 -13.59 45.70
N THR A 173 27.08 -14.34 44.62
CA THR A 173 25.75 -14.75 44.14
C THR A 173 25.79 -16.15 43.55
N ASP A 174 24.65 -16.84 43.57
CA ASP A 174 24.42 -17.95 42.65
C ASP A 174 24.11 -17.44 41.24
N TYR A 175 24.25 -18.31 40.24
CA TYR A 175 23.99 -17.99 38.82
C TYR A 175 22.99 -18.98 38.23
N SER A 176 21.83 -18.50 37.78
CA SER A 176 20.76 -19.35 37.22
C SER A 176 20.43 -18.95 35.77
N CYS A 177 20.53 -19.91 34.85
CA CYS A 177 20.10 -19.72 33.46
C CYS A 177 18.57 -19.82 33.35
N ASN A 178 17.96 -18.93 32.58
CA ASN A 178 16.51 -18.85 32.39
C ASN A 178 16.17 -18.82 30.90
N ALA A 179 15.23 -19.67 30.49
CA ALA A 179 14.75 -19.77 29.12
C ALA A 179 13.28 -19.30 29.02
N ARG A 180 13.04 -18.21 28.28
CA ARG A 180 11.69 -17.67 28.05
C ARG A 180 11.16 -18.07 26.68
N PHE A 181 10.07 -18.83 26.66
CA PHE A 181 9.39 -19.26 25.45
C PHE A 181 8.41 -18.19 24.97
N HIS A 182 8.37 -17.94 23.65
CA HIS A 182 7.71 -16.76 23.10
C HIS A 182 6.17 -16.82 23.22
N PHE A 183 5.55 -17.83 22.60
CA PHE A 183 4.09 -17.96 22.50
C PHE A 183 3.45 -18.40 23.83
N THR A 184 3.90 -19.53 24.39
CA THR A 184 3.41 -20.06 25.68
C THR A 184 3.54 -19.08 26.86
N HIS A 185 4.38 -18.05 26.72
CA HIS A 185 4.76 -17.07 27.76
C HIS A 185 5.39 -17.70 29.02
N THR A 186 5.85 -18.94 28.93
CA THR A 186 6.50 -19.66 30.04
C THR A 186 7.97 -19.28 30.18
N ILE A 187 8.45 -19.16 31.42
CA ILE A 187 9.87 -19.06 31.75
C ILE A 187 10.25 -20.36 32.46
N GLN A 188 11.34 -21.00 32.02
CA GLN A 188 11.87 -22.23 32.58
C GLN A 188 13.26 -21.98 33.14
N GLN A 189 13.40 -22.10 34.46
CA GLN A 189 14.62 -21.82 35.21
C GLN A 189 15.47 -23.08 35.38
N LYS A 190 16.78 -22.99 35.13
CA LYS A 190 17.76 -24.02 35.48
C LYS A 190 18.12 -23.93 36.96
N ASN A 191 18.36 -25.08 37.59
CA ASN A 191 18.99 -25.14 38.92
C ASN A 191 20.22 -24.21 38.99
N PRO A 192 20.37 -23.43 40.06
CA PRO A 192 21.45 -22.45 40.16
C PRO A 192 22.83 -23.11 40.32
N TYR A 193 23.84 -22.47 39.73
CA TYR A 193 25.25 -22.72 39.99
C TYR A 193 25.72 -21.89 41.19
N THR A 194 26.33 -22.52 42.20
CA THR A 194 26.95 -21.82 43.33
C THR A 194 28.45 -21.77 43.14
N LEU A 195 29.06 -20.58 43.17
CA LEU A 195 30.48 -20.38 42.88
C LEU A 195 31.33 -20.21 44.16
N LYS A 196 32.42 -20.95 44.26
CA LYS A 196 33.45 -20.78 45.30
C LYS A 196 34.80 -20.43 44.68
N VAL A 197 35.38 -19.31 45.09
CA VAL A 197 36.66 -18.82 44.57
C VAL A 197 37.80 -19.08 45.56
N LYS A 198 38.85 -19.76 45.10
CA LYS A 198 40.07 -20.09 45.87
C LYS A 198 41.14 -19.02 45.63
N THR A 199 41.63 -18.40 46.69
CA THR A 199 42.65 -17.34 46.64
C THR A 199 44.05 -17.88 46.94
N LYS A 200 45.08 -17.34 46.27
CA LYS A 200 46.48 -17.82 46.39
C LYS A 200 47.28 -17.15 47.51
N LYS A 201 46.75 -16.08 48.12
CA LYS A 201 47.33 -15.36 49.27
C LYS A 201 46.19 -14.88 50.20
N PRO A 202 46.42 -14.84 51.53
CA PRO A 202 45.48 -14.19 52.45
C PRO A 202 45.44 -12.68 52.19
N HIS A 203 44.26 -12.09 52.38
CA HIS A 203 43.97 -10.70 52.04
C HIS A 203 44.53 -9.76 53.13
N ASN A 204 45.33 -8.76 52.73
CA ASN A 204 45.88 -7.74 53.61
C ASN A 204 45.70 -6.38 52.92
N GLU A 205 44.70 -5.60 53.33
CA GLU A 205 44.23 -4.43 52.58
C GLU A 205 45.25 -3.28 52.50
N THR A 206 46.24 -3.28 53.38
CA THR A 206 47.33 -2.27 53.44
C THR A 206 48.31 -2.35 52.27
N SER A 207 48.45 -3.49 51.58
CA SER A 207 49.42 -3.66 50.50
C SER A 207 48.92 -3.19 49.12
N LEU A 208 47.60 -3.07 48.91
CA LEU A 208 47.04 -2.67 47.60
C LEU A 208 47.38 -1.23 47.19
N ARG A 209 47.73 -0.34 48.13
CA ARG A 209 47.98 1.09 47.83
C ARG A 209 49.33 1.37 47.17
N ASN A 210 50.27 0.43 47.19
CA ASN A 210 51.66 0.63 46.72
C ASN A 210 52.01 -0.12 45.42
N HIS A 211 51.07 -0.89 44.85
CA HIS A 211 51.28 -1.63 43.60
C HIS A 211 50.55 -0.98 42.43
N THR A 212 51.27 -0.72 41.35
CA THR A 212 50.73 -0.22 40.07
C THR A 212 49.98 -1.29 39.26
N ASP A 213 49.99 -2.55 39.70
CA ASP A 213 49.29 -3.66 39.06
C ASP A 213 48.42 -4.44 40.07
N MET A 214 47.12 -4.47 39.81
CA MET A 214 46.09 -5.08 40.66
C MET A 214 46.21 -6.60 40.77
N TYR A 215 46.60 -7.28 39.69
CA TYR A 215 46.70 -8.75 39.64
C TYR A 215 47.90 -9.22 40.45
N SER A 216 49.03 -8.52 40.29
CA SER A 216 50.25 -8.75 41.06
C SER A 216 50.04 -8.59 42.57
N ALA A 217 49.29 -7.57 42.99
CA ALA A 217 48.96 -7.35 44.40
C ALA A 217 48.16 -8.51 45.04
N ARG A 218 47.25 -9.14 44.27
CA ARG A 218 46.49 -10.33 44.71
C ARG A 218 47.25 -11.66 44.56
N GLY A 219 48.40 -11.67 43.88
CA GLY A 219 49.11 -12.90 43.52
C GLY A 219 48.42 -13.71 42.42
N ILE A 220 47.60 -13.04 41.60
CA ILE A 220 47.00 -13.63 40.40
C ILE A 220 48.06 -13.63 39.29
N THR A 221 48.24 -14.76 38.63
CA THR A 221 49.19 -14.90 37.51
C THR A 221 48.57 -14.32 36.23
N GLU A 222 49.32 -13.46 35.54
CA GLU A 222 48.91 -12.95 34.23
C GLU A 222 49.06 -14.02 33.14
N THR A 223 48.15 -14.03 32.17
CA THR A 223 48.04 -15.13 31.20
C THR A 223 47.73 -14.63 29.80
N THR A 224 48.35 -15.26 28.79
CA THR A 224 48.00 -15.10 27.37
C THR A 224 46.54 -15.47 27.12
N PRO A 225 45.88 -14.88 26.11
CA PRO A 225 44.49 -15.22 25.83
C PRO A 225 44.30 -16.68 25.39
N SER A 226 43.11 -17.23 25.59
CA SER A 226 42.69 -18.55 25.06
C SER A 226 41.22 -18.51 24.63
N PHE A 227 40.83 -19.17 23.53
CA PHE A 227 39.41 -19.20 23.11
C PHE A 227 38.58 -20.16 23.96
N MET A 228 37.46 -19.65 24.47
CA MET A 228 36.45 -20.41 25.20
C MET A 228 35.29 -20.83 24.27
N TYR A 229 34.98 -20.01 23.26
CA TYR A 229 34.03 -20.32 22.20
C TYR A 229 34.28 -19.43 20.97
N PRO A 230 34.17 -19.95 19.73
CA PRO A 230 34.22 -21.36 19.36
C PRO A 230 35.58 -21.98 19.72
N TYR A 231 35.59 -23.30 19.93
CA TYR A 231 36.81 -24.04 20.26
C TYR A 231 37.74 -24.19 19.05
N GLY A 232 39.06 -24.28 19.30
CA GLY A 232 40.08 -24.49 18.26
C GLY A 232 40.42 -23.23 17.47
N THR A 233 41.01 -23.40 16.28
CA THR A 233 41.52 -22.30 15.44
C THR A 233 40.66 -21.98 14.22
N SER A 234 39.68 -22.83 13.88
CA SER A 234 38.75 -22.55 12.77
C SER A 234 37.39 -23.22 12.91
N SER A 235 36.39 -22.67 12.23
CA SER A 235 35.01 -23.14 12.16
C SER A 235 34.35 -22.75 10.83
N SER A 236 33.09 -23.14 10.60
CA SER A 236 32.32 -22.76 9.40
C SER A 236 30.85 -22.55 9.71
N GLN A 237 30.20 -21.64 8.97
CA GLN A 237 28.80 -21.27 9.17
C GLN A 237 28.12 -21.04 7.81
N MET A 238 26.88 -21.52 7.68
CA MET A 238 26.02 -21.31 6.51
C MET A 238 24.85 -20.41 6.91
N VAL A 239 24.46 -19.48 6.04
CA VAL A 239 23.34 -18.56 6.27
C VAL A 239 22.61 -18.25 4.96
N LEU A 240 21.30 -17.99 5.04
CA LEU A 240 20.50 -17.58 3.88
C LEU A 240 20.51 -16.06 3.68
N ARG A 241 20.56 -15.64 2.41
CA ARG A 241 20.41 -14.27 1.94
C ARG A 241 19.18 -13.59 2.57
N GLY A 242 19.36 -12.35 3.01
CA GLY A 242 18.32 -11.56 3.68
C GLY A 242 18.28 -11.74 5.21
N VAL A 243 18.82 -12.83 5.74
CA VAL A 243 18.91 -13.08 7.20
C VAL A 243 20.06 -12.26 7.79
N ASP A 244 20.04 -12.03 9.10
CA ASP A 244 21.17 -11.49 9.85
C ASP A 244 22.11 -12.64 10.25
N LEU A 245 23.37 -12.59 9.80
CA LEU A 245 24.42 -13.48 10.26
C LEU A 245 24.99 -12.96 11.59
N LEU A 246 25.30 -13.88 12.50
CA LEU A 246 25.92 -13.56 13.78
C LEU A 246 27.10 -14.53 13.99
N LEU A 247 28.28 -13.96 14.21
CA LEU A 247 29.53 -14.65 14.51
C LEU A 247 29.90 -14.39 15.98
N GLU A 248 30.59 -15.33 16.64
CA GLU A 248 31.03 -15.17 18.03
C GLU A 248 32.49 -15.57 18.23
N CYS A 249 33.18 -14.89 19.15
CA CYS A 249 34.49 -15.22 19.68
C CYS A 249 34.61 -14.71 21.13
N ILE A 250 34.58 -15.63 22.08
CA ILE A 250 34.75 -15.40 23.51
C ILE A 250 36.09 -15.99 23.93
N ALA A 251 36.92 -15.20 24.60
CA ALA A 251 38.25 -15.62 25.05
C ALA A 251 38.48 -15.32 26.53
N SER A 252 39.26 -16.18 27.18
CA SER A 252 39.81 -16.01 28.52
C SER A 252 41.18 -15.33 28.50
N GLY A 253 41.64 -14.88 29.66
CA GLY A 253 42.96 -14.29 29.87
C GLY A 253 43.01 -13.36 31.07
N VAL A 254 44.22 -13.10 31.58
CA VAL A 254 44.47 -12.14 32.67
C VAL A 254 45.54 -11.13 32.19
N PRO A 255 45.20 -9.84 31.98
CA PRO A 255 43.86 -9.23 32.03
C PRO A 255 42.90 -9.80 30.96
N ALA A 256 41.59 -9.60 31.14
CA ALA A 256 40.58 -10.06 30.18
C ALA A 256 40.86 -9.49 28.76
N PRO A 257 40.84 -10.33 27.71
CA PRO A 257 41.28 -9.91 26.38
C PRO A 257 40.25 -9.07 25.64
N ASP A 258 40.74 -8.09 24.87
CA ASP A 258 39.96 -7.37 23.89
C ASP A 258 39.85 -8.18 22.58
N ILE A 259 38.64 -8.20 22.01
CA ILE A 259 38.32 -8.89 20.75
C ILE A 259 38.21 -7.89 19.60
N MET A 260 38.89 -8.17 18.48
CA MET A 260 38.79 -7.44 17.21
C MET A 260 38.43 -8.39 16.07
N TRP A 261 37.72 -7.88 15.06
CA TRP A 261 37.17 -8.68 13.96
C TRP A 261 37.63 -8.22 12.57
N TYR A 262 37.85 -9.17 11.68
CA TYR A 262 38.41 -8.97 10.33
C TYR A 262 37.74 -9.88 9.29
N LYS A 263 37.83 -9.52 8.01
CA LYS A 263 37.54 -10.41 6.88
C LYS A 263 38.84 -10.69 6.12
N LYS A 264 39.06 -11.94 5.71
CA LYS A 264 40.22 -12.32 4.89
C LYS A 264 40.08 -11.64 3.53
N GLY A 265 41.06 -10.80 3.18
CA GLY A 265 41.06 -10.02 1.94
C GLY A 265 40.45 -8.61 2.03
N GLY A 266 40.03 -8.12 3.20
CA GLY A 266 39.59 -6.72 3.32
C GLY A 266 38.90 -6.32 4.62
N GLU A 267 38.24 -5.17 4.59
CA GLU A 267 37.40 -4.69 5.70
C GLU A 267 36.14 -5.56 5.89
N LEU A 268 35.55 -5.49 7.08
CA LEU A 268 34.21 -6.05 7.34
C LEU A 268 33.14 -5.38 6.45
N PRO A 269 32.00 -6.06 6.15
CA PRO A 269 30.89 -5.49 5.38
C PRO A 269 30.27 -4.19 5.95
N ALA A 270 30.83 -3.04 5.58
CA ALA A 270 30.41 -1.73 6.04
C ALA A 270 28.94 -1.43 5.69
N GLY A 271 28.25 -0.68 6.54
CA GLY A 271 26.81 -0.44 6.45
C GLY A 271 25.94 -1.63 6.91
N LYS A 272 26.48 -2.86 6.97
CA LYS A 272 25.79 -4.06 7.45
C LYS A 272 26.27 -4.52 8.83
N THR A 273 27.56 -4.40 9.15
CA THR A 273 28.12 -4.95 10.39
C THR A 273 27.76 -4.18 11.66
N LYS A 274 27.73 -4.88 12.81
CA LYS A 274 27.62 -4.29 14.16
C LYS A 274 28.37 -5.20 15.14
N LEU A 275 29.17 -4.61 16.02
CA LEU A 275 29.75 -5.34 17.15
C LEU A 275 28.75 -5.35 18.31
N GLU A 276 28.57 -6.53 18.90
CA GLU A 276 27.68 -6.80 20.02
C GLU A 276 28.48 -7.58 21.09
N ASN A 277 27.89 -7.80 22.28
CA ASN A 277 28.51 -8.58 23.36
C ASN A 277 29.95 -8.12 23.72
N PHE A 278 30.17 -6.82 23.96
CA PHE A 278 31.50 -6.25 24.25
C PHE A 278 32.58 -6.59 23.20
N ASN A 279 32.20 -6.53 21.92
CA ASN A 279 32.96 -6.95 20.73
C ASN A 279 33.19 -8.47 20.60
N LYS A 280 32.71 -9.31 21.53
CA LYS A 280 32.79 -10.76 21.44
C LYS A 280 31.87 -11.33 20.34
N ALA A 281 30.87 -10.57 19.87
CA ALA A 281 30.02 -10.94 18.75
C ALA A 281 30.10 -9.95 17.58
N LEU A 282 30.10 -10.47 16.35
CA LEU A 282 30.00 -9.69 15.11
C LEU A 282 28.71 -10.06 14.37
N ARG A 283 27.77 -9.13 14.33
CA ARG A 283 26.54 -9.20 13.53
C ARG A 283 26.78 -8.63 12.14
N ILE A 284 26.23 -9.27 11.10
CA ILE A 284 26.21 -8.79 9.72
C ILE A 284 24.76 -8.83 9.23
N SER A 285 24.08 -7.68 9.23
CA SER A 285 22.64 -7.64 8.93
C SER A 285 22.32 -7.69 7.44
N ASN A 286 21.25 -8.40 7.08
CA ASN A 286 20.80 -8.62 5.70
C ASN A 286 21.95 -9.11 4.78
N VAL A 287 22.39 -10.35 5.00
CA VAL A 287 23.50 -10.92 4.22
C VAL A 287 23.14 -11.14 2.75
N SER A 288 24.16 -11.07 1.92
CA SER A 288 24.16 -11.28 0.48
C SER A 288 25.34 -12.17 0.10
N GLU A 289 25.39 -12.67 -1.12
CA GLU A 289 26.37 -13.69 -1.52
C GLU A 289 27.83 -13.18 -1.41
N GLU A 290 28.04 -11.86 -1.59
CA GLU A 290 29.29 -11.12 -1.33
C GLU A 290 29.76 -11.16 0.14
N ASP A 291 28.86 -11.37 1.10
CA ASP A 291 29.20 -11.47 2.52
C ASP A 291 29.84 -12.82 2.87
N SER A 292 29.88 -13.78 1.94
CA SER A 292 30.65 -15.03 2.06
C SER A 292 32.15 -14.79 2.21
N GLY A 293 32.88 -15.78 2.73
CA GLY A 293 34.34 -15.76 2.86
C GLY A 293 34.83 -16.16 4.27
N GLU A 294 36.14 -16.19 4.46
CA GLU A 294 36.74 -16.36 5.78
C GLU A 294 36.71 -15.04 6.56
N TYR A 295 36.13 -15.06 7.75
CA TYR A 295 36.27 -14.03 8.77
C TYR A 295 37.25 -14.51 9.82
N PHE A 296 37.84 -13.62 10.60
CA PHE A 296 38.59 -14.03 11.78
C PHE A 296 38.49 -13.00 12.90
N CYS A 297 38.52 -13.50 14.13
CA CYS A 297 38.63 -12.71 15.33
C CYS A 297 40.05 -12.80 15.89
N LEU A 298 40.55 -11.71 16.46
CA LEU A 298 41.80 -11.64 17.20
C LEU A 298 41.46 -11.31 18.66
N ALA A 299 41.85 -12.18 19.59
CA ALA A 299 41.77 -11.91 21.03
C ALA A 299 43.15 -11.48 21.53
N SER A 300 43.26 -10.38 22.25
CA SER A 300 44.53 -9.80 22.68
C SER A 300 44.50 -9.16 24.07
N ASN A 301 45.58 -9.34 24.84
CA ASN A 301 45.85 -8.62 26.08
C ASN A 301 47.35 -8.29 26.17
N LYS A 302 47.83 -7.71 27.28
CA LYS A 302 49.26 -7.37 27.45
C LYS A 302 50.24 -8.55 27.48
N MET A 303 49.76 -9.79 27.51
CA MET A 303 50.59 -11.00 27.50
C MET A 303 50.69 -11.66 26.11
N GLY A 304 49.74 -11.41 25.20
CA GLY A 304 49.81 -11.96 23.84
C GLY A 304 48.51 -11.82 23.04
N SER A 305 48.48 -12.46 21.87
CA SER A 305 47.29 -12.49 21.00
C SER A 305 47.11 -13.83 20.29
N ILE A 306 45.86 -14.20 20.00
CA ILE A 306 45.45 -15.44 19.33
C ILE A 306 44.35 -15.16 18.30
N ARG A 307 44.18 -16.05 17.31
CA ARG A 307 43.21 -15.89 16.21
C ARG A 307 42.40 -17.16 15.94
N HIS A 308 41.09 -16.99 15.71
CA HIS A 308 40.20 -18.04 15.21
C HIS A 308 39.55 -17.60 13.88
N THR A 309 39.43 -18.51 12.91
CA THR A 309 38.94 -18.23 11.54
C THR A 309 37.62 -18.93 11.21
N ILE A 310 36.59 -18.16 10.86
CA ILE A 310 35.22 -18.65 10.58
C ILE A 310 34.93 -18.59 9.08
N SER A 311 34.71 -19.75 8.45
CA SER A 311 34.38 -19.86 7.02
C SER A 311 32.87 -19.68 6.78
N VAL A 312 32.45 -18.49 6.34
CA VAL A 312 31.06 -18.15 6.05
C VAL A 312 30.68 -18.48 4.61
N ARG A 313 29.57 -19.19 4.42
CA ARG A 313 28.97 -19.48 3.11
C ARG A 313 27.54 -18.93 3.08
N VAL A 314 27.28 -17.92 2.25
CA VAL A 314 25.93 -17.39 2.05
C VAL A 314 25.25 -18.13 0.90
N LYS A 315 24.06 -18.64 1.17
CA LYS A 315 23.15 -19.31 0.24
C LYS A 315 21.90 -18.46 0.04
N ALA A 316 20.99 -18.81 -0.88
CA ALA A 316 19.77 -18.05 -1.08
C ALA A 316 18.58 -18.93 -1.49
N ALA A 317 17.50 -18.85 -0.70
CA ALA A 317 16.16 -19.24 -1.14
C ALA A 317 15.72 -18.38 -2.35
N PRO A 318 14.72 -18.80 -3.15
CA PRO A 318 14.37 -18.12 -4.38
C PRO A 318 13.77 -16.73 -4.13
N TYR A 319 14.18 -15.74 -4.93
CA TYR A 319 13.67 -14.37 -4.94
C TYR A 319 13.32 -13.94 -6.37
N TRP A 320 12.23 -13.17 -6.55
CA TRP A 320 11.83 -12.68 -7.88
C TRP A 320 12.86 -11.71 -8.46
N LEU A 321 13.09 -11.83 -9.76
CA LEU A 321 13.62 -10.77 -10.63
C LEU A 321 12.45 -10.11 -11.38
N ASP A 322 11.56 -10.95 -11.94
CA ASP A 322 10.35 -10.55 -12.65
C ASP A 322 9.22 -11.49 -12.21
N GLU A 323 8.29 -10.98 -11.41
CA GLU A 323 7.08 -11.70 -10.99
C GLU A 323 6.04 -11.62 -12.12
N PRO A 324 5.42 -12.74 -12.55
CA PRO A 324 4.49 -12.74 -13.68
C PRO A 324 3.27 -11.87 -13.39
N GLN A 325 2.93 -11.01 -14.35
CA GLN A 325 1.82 -10.05 -14.25
C GLN A 325 0.62 -10.52 -15.09
N ASN A 326 -0.58 -10.05 -14.75
CA ASN A 326 -1.78 -10.32 -15.54
C ASN A 326 -1.62 -9.77 -16.97
N LEU A 327 -2.05 -10.55 -17.96
CA LEU A 327 -1.93 -10.26 -19.38
C LEU A 327 -3.33 -10.27 -20.02
N ILE A 328 -3.64 -9.25 -20.82
CA ILE A 328 -4.89 -9.16 -21.59
C ILE A 328 -4.51 -9.11 -23.07
N LEU A 329 -5.14 -9.95 -23.88
CA LEU A 329 -4.91 -10.09 -25.32
C LEU A 329 -6.28 -10.13 -26.03
N ALA A 330 -6.33 -9.85 -27.32
CA ALA A 330 -7.43 -10.22 -28.20
C ALA A 330 -7.12 -11.51 -28.99
N PRO A 331 -8.11 -12.23 -29.53
CA PRO A 331 -7.81 -13.38 -30.39
C PRO A 331 -6.94 -13.00 -31.59
N GLY A 332 -5.96 -13.85 -31.91
CA GLY A 332 -4.93 -13.58 -32.90
C GLY A 332 -3.79 -12.65 -32.44
N GLU A 333 -3.81 -12.17 -31.19
CA GLU A 333 -2.74 -11.31 -30.64
C GLU A 333 -1.66 -12.15 -29.96
N ASP A 334 -0.39 -11.86 -30.28
CA ASP A 334 0.78 -12.49 -29.66
C ASP A 334 1.09 -11.86 -28.29
N GLY A 335 1.46 -12.68 -27.32
CA GLY A 335 1.70 -12.26 -25.94
C GLY A 335 2.86 -13.02 -25.29
N ARG A 336 3.26 -12.60 -24.08
CA ARG A 336 4.28 -13.32 -23.31
C ARG A 336 4.15 -13.07 -21.81
N LEU A 337 4.15 -14.16 -21.05
CA LEU A 337 4.10 -14.19 -19.60
C LEU A 337 5.48 -14.61 -19.07
N VAL A 338 6.23 -13.67 -18.52
CA VAL A 338 7.61 -13.85 -18.04
C VAL A 338 7.60 -14.11 -16.53
N CYS A 339 8.36 -15.11 -16.07
CA CYS A 339 8.60 -15.37 -14.66
C CYS A 339 10.07 -15.69 -14.41
N ARG A 340 10.83 -14.71 -13.90
CA ARG A 340 12.26 -14.88 -13.63
C ARG A 340 12.51 -14.81 -12.13
N ALA A 341 13.22 -15.80 -11.61
CA ALA A 341 13.66 -15.87 -10.23
C ALA A 341 15.16 -16.19 -10.16
N ASN A 342 15.81 -15.74 -9.08
CA ASN A 342 17.18 -16.07 -8.78
C ASN A 342 17.31 -16.67 -7.36
N GLY A 343 18.44 -17.31 -7.08
CA GLY A 343 18.70 -18.01 -5.83
C GLY A 343 20.01 -18.78 -5.92
N ASN A 344 20.45 -19.33 -4.80
CA ASN A 344 21.69 -20.08 -4.71
C ASN A 344 21.45 -21.31 -3.83
N PRO A 345 21.25 -22.51 -4.41
CA PRO A 345 21.34 -22.84 -5.84
C PRO A 345 20.31 -22.14 -6.72
N LYS A 346 20.58 -22.03 -8.03
CA LYS A 346 19.65 -21.42 -8.99
C LYS A 346 18.29 -22.16 -8.93
N PRO A 347 17.16 -21.44 -8.80
CA PRO A 347 15.85 -22.07 -8.73
C PRO A 347 15.47 -22.74 -10.06
N ALA A 348 14.79 -23.88 -9.97
CA ALA A 348 14.04 -24.46 -11.07
C ALA A 348 12.70 -23.72 -11.21
N ILE A 349 12.35 -23.32 -12.43
CA ILE A 349 11.04 -22.77 -12.76
C ILE A 349 10.13 -23.93 -13.21
N GLN A 350 8.93 -23.98 -12.66
CA GLN A 350 7.86 -24.89 -13.05
C GLN A 350 6.58 -24.07 -13.27
N TRP A 351 5.89 -24.32 -14.38
CA TRP A 351 4.62 -23.68 -14.68
C TRP A 351 3.45 -24.60 -14.33
N LEU A 352 2.41 -24.01 -13.77
CA LEU A 352 1.12 -24.66 -13.54
C LEU A 352 0.02 -23.85 -14.24
N VAL A 353 -1.10 -24.52 -14.53
CA VAL A 353 -2.26 -23.94 -15.21
C VAL A 353 -3.50 -24.36 -14.44
N ASN A 354 -4.22 -23.38 -13.87
CA ASN A 354 -5.37 -23.58 -13.00
C ASN A 354 -5.10 -24.57 -11.84
N GLY A 355 -3.88 -24.57 -11.32
CA GLY A 355 -3.43 -25.39 -10.18
C GLY A 355 -2.71 -26.70 -10.52
N GLU A 356 -2.76 -27.16 -11.77
CA GLU A 356 -2.13 -28.43 -12.20
C GLU A 356 -0.83 -28.18 -13.01
N PRO A 357 0.17 -29.07 -12.97
CA PRO A 357 1.38 -28.94 -13.80
C PRO A 357 1.06 -28.73 -15.29
N ILE A 358 1.83 -27.88 -15.96
CA ILE A 358 1.53 -27.49 -17.35
C ILE A 358 1.55 -28.67 -18.34
N GLU A 359 2.33 -29.71 -18.03
CA GLU A 359 2.43 -30.98 -18.76
C GLU A 359 1.19 -31.88 -18.58
N ALA A 360 0.47 -31.73 -17.48
CA ALA A 360 -0.81 -32.40 -17.19
C ALA A 360 -2.03 -31.54 -17.59
N SER A 361 -1.82 -30.26 -17.91
CA SER A 361 -2.87 -29.35 -18.35
C SER A 361 -3.32 -29.65 -19.80
N PRO A 362 -4.57 -29.33 -20.19
CA PRO A 362 -5.01 -29.47 -21.57
C PRO A 362 -4.09 -28.73 -22.57
N PRO A 363 -3.82 -29.33 -23.75
CA PRO A 363 -3.01 -28.69 -24.77
C PRO A 363 -3.69 -27.41 -25.29
N ASN A 364 -2.90 -26.37 -25.49
CA ASN A 364 -3.33 -25.07 -25.98
C ASN A 364 -2.43 -24.72 -27.18
N PRO A 365 -2.93 -24.72 -28.42
CA PRO A 365 -2.09 -24.57 -29.62
C PRO A 365 -1.39 -23.21 -29.65
N SER A 366 -2.01 -22.19 -29.06
CA SER A 366 -1.48 -20.83 -28.96
C SER A 366 -0.40 -20.65 -27.88
N ARG A 367 0.12 -21.71 -27.25
CA ARG A 367 0.98 -21.64 -26.05
C ARG A 367 2.29 -22.43 -26.17
N GLU A 368 3.39 -21.70 -26.22
CA GLU A 368 4.76 -22.21 -26.27
C GLU A 368 5.47 -21.96 -24.94
N VAL A 369 6.00 -23.00 -24.28
CA VAL A 369 6.66 -22.89 -22.97
C VAL A 369 8.17 -22.81 -23.14
N ALA A 370 8.72 -21.60 -23.12
CA ALA A 370 10.14 -21.30 -23.28
C ALA A 370 10.86 -21.17 -21.92
N GLY A 371 10.74 -22.19 -21.06
CA GLY A 371 11.41 -22.25 -19.77
C GLY A 371 10.89 -21.22 -18.75
N ASP A 372 11.57 -20.08 -18.61
CA ASP A 372 11.18 -19.00 -17.69
C ASP A 372 10.06 -18.10 -18.21
N THR A 373 9.64 -18.32 -19.46
CA THR A 373 8.66 -17.50 -20.17
C THR A 373 7.67 -18.39 -20.91
N ILE A 374 6.36 -18.12 -20.79
CA ILE A 374 5.35 -18.65 -21.70
C ILE A 374 5.13 -17.63 -22.81
N VAL A 375 5.36 -18.03 -24.06
CA VAL A 375 5.02 -17.26 -25.26
C VAL A 375 3.63 -17.68 -25.72
N PHE A 376 2.82 -16.70 -26.05
CA PHE A 376 1.51 -16.90 -26.67
C PHE A 376 1.57 -16.41 -28.12
N ARG A 377 1.09 -17.22 -29.06
CA ARG A 377 1.03 -16.88 -30.49
C ARG A 377 -0.35 -17.20 -31.04
N ASP A 378 -0.89 -16.37 -31.94
CA ASP A 378 -2.23 -16.57 -32.54
C ASP A 378 -3.28 -16.98 -31.50
N THR A 379 -3.53 -16.11 -30.51
CA THR A 379 -4.27 -16.53 -29.31
C THR A 379 -5.74 -16.85 -29.56
N GLN A 380 -6.23 -17.86 -28.85
CA GLN A 380 -7.62 -18.29 -28.91
C GLN A 380 -8.32 -17.99 -27.59
N ILE A 381 -9.64 -17.82 -27.60
CA ILE A 381 -10.42 -17.51 -26.37
C ILE A 381 -10.16 -18.58 -25.29
N GLY A 382 -10.05 -19.85 -25.69
CA GLY A 382 -9.71 -20.99 -24.82
C GLY A 382 -8.28 -20.99 -24.26
N SER A 383 -7.39 -20.09 -24.69
CA SER A 383 -6.06 -19.91 -24.08
C SER A 383 -6.12 -19.21 -22.71
N SER A 384 -7.28 -18.63 -22.37
CA SER A 384 -7.53 -17.92 -21.11
C SER A 384 -7.48 -18.85 -19.89
N ALA A 385 -6.59 -18.56 -18.93
CA ALA A 385 -6.44 -19.33 -17.70
C ALA A 385 -5.69 -18.54 -16.63
N VAL A 386 -5.78 -18.98 -15.38
CA VAL A 386 -4.85 -18.57 -14.32
C VAL A 386 -3.62 -19.46 -14.41
N TYR A 387 -2.48 -18.85 -14.74
CA TYR A 387 -1.18 -19.51 -14.74
C TYR A 387 -0.51 -19.29 -13.38
N GLN A 388 0.24 -20.27 -12.91
CA GLN A 388 1.15 -20.09 -11.78
C GLN A 388 2.59 -20.37 -12.18
N CYS A 389 3.50 -19.55 -11.67
CA CYS A 389 4.92 -19.83 -11.72
C CYS A 389 5.40 -20.25 -10.33
N ASN A 390 5.95 -21.46 -10.24
CA ASN A 390 6.63 -21.98 -9.06
C ASN A 390 8.15 -21.93 -9.29
N ALA A 391 8.88 -21.19 -8.47
CA ALA A 391 10.34 -21.08 -8.54
C ALA A 391 10.97 -21.66 -7.27
N SER A 392 11.67 -22.80 -7.37
CA SER A 392 12.04 -23.62 -6.20
C SER A 392 13.51 -24.06 -6.16
N ASN A 393 14.08 -24.18 -4.95
CA ASN A 393 15.39 -24.80 -4.69
C ASN A 393 15.43 -25.48 -3.29
N GLU A 394 16.59 -26.03 -2.90
CA GLU A 394 16.83 -26.70 -1.59
C GLU A 394 16.60 -25.82 -0.33
N HIS A 395 16.33 -24.53 -0.49
CA HIS A 395 16.12 -23.57 0.61
C HIS A 395 14.74 -22.92 0.58
N GLY A 396 13.85 -23.33 -0.33
CA GLY A 396 12.46 -22.86 -0.39
C GLY A 396 11.94 -22.65 -1.80
N TYR A 397 10.77 -22.04 -1.92
CA TYR A 397 10.14 -21.75 -3.20
C TYR A 397 9.35 -20.44 -3.17
N LEU A 398 9.07 -19.88 -4.34
CA LEU A 398 8.11 -18.81 -4.59
C LEU A 398 6.97 -19.32 -5.46
N LEU A 399 5.79 -18.71 -5.32
CA LEU A 399 4.61 -19.00 -6.12
C LEU A 399 3.86 -17.69 -6.40
N ALA A 400 3.68 -17.36 -7.68
CA ALA A 400 2.87 -16.24 -8.14
C ALA A 400 1.73 -16.74 -9.03
N ASN A 401 0.60 -16.04 -9.01
CA ASN A 401 -0.55 -16.29 -9.87
C ASN A 401 -0.68 -15.12 -10.87
N ALA A 402 -0.83 -15.43 -12.16
CA ALA A 402 -1.09 -14.44 -13.20
C ALA A 402 -2.20 -14.93 -14.14
N PHE A 403 -3.19 -14.08 -14.38
CA PHE A 403 -4.29 -14.38 -15.30
C PHE A 403 -3.94 -13.93 -16.71
N VAL A 404 -4.07 -14.84 -17.68
CA VAL A 404 -4.08 -14.51 -19.10
C VAL A 404 -5.53 -14.48 -19.55
N SER A 405 -5.99 -13.33 -20.04
CA SER A 405 -7.36 -13.07 -20.47
C SER A 405 -7.40 -12.78 -21.96
N VAL A 406 -7.96 -13.69 -22.76
CA VAL A 406 -8.19 -13.43 -24.19
C VAL A 406 -9.61 -12.90 -24.37
N LEU A 407 -9.75 -11.67 -24.86
CA LEU A 407 -11.01 -10.92 -24.92
C LEU A 407 -11.19 -10.23 -26.27
N ASP A 408 -12.24 -10.63 -26.98
CA ASP A 408 -12.73 -10.04 -28.22
C ASP A 408 -13.86 -9.04 -27.98
N VAL A 409 -13.53 -7.82 -27.54
CA VAL A 409 -14.55 -6.80 -27.29
C VAL A 409 -14.51 -5.69 -28.36
N PRO A 410 -15.52 -5.59 -29.24
CA PRO A 410 -15.62 -4.48 -30.18
C PRO A 410 -15.78 -3.15 -29.44
N PRO A 411 -15.47 -2.00 -30.06
CA PRO A 411 -15.44 -0.74 -29.35
C PRO A 411 -16.83 -0.38 -28.81
N ARG A 412 -16.85 0.24 -27.63
CA ARG A 412 -18.06 0.76 -26.98
C ARG A 412 -17.73 2.12 -26.40
N ILE A 413 -18.46 3.15 -26.82
CA ILE A 413 -18.39 4.47 -26.20
C ILE A 413 -19.32 4.47 -24.98
N LEU A 414 -18.81 4.99 -23.87
CA LEU A 414 -19.44 4.97 -22.55
C LEU A 414 -20.21 6.28 -22.25
N ALA A 415 -20.04 7.30 -23.09
CA ALA A 415 -20.76 8.56 -23.00
C ALA A 415 -22.25 8.41 -23.42
N PRO A 416 -23.15 9.28 -22.93
CA PRO A 416 -24.52 9.34 -23.43
C PRO A 416 -24.55 9.66 -24.93
N ARG A 417 -25.28 8.87 -25.72
CA ARG A 417 -25.55 9.21 -27.12
C ARG A 417 -26.34 10.52 -27.19
N ASN A 418 -25.94 11.41 -28.09
CA ASN A 418 -26.57 12.70 -28.36
C ASN A 418 -26.51 13.67 -27.16
N GLN A 419 -25.45 13.61 -26.35
CA GLN A 419 -25.23 14.56 -25.27
C GLN A 419 -25.20 16.01 -25.81
N LEU A 420 -26.09 16.86 -25.31
CA LEU A 420 -26.08 18.29 -25.59
C LEU A 420 -25.15 19.02 -24.62
N ILE A 421 -24.08 19.60 -25.15
CA ILE A 421 -23.20 20.52 -24.43
C ILE A 421 -23.55 21.93 -24.89
N LYS A 422 -23.94 22.79 -23.94
CA LYS A 422 -24.14 24.23 -24.17
C LYS A 422 -22.93 24.98 -23.61
N VAL A 423 -22.45 26.00 -24.31
CA VAL A 423 -21.30 26.82 -23.88
C VAL A 423 -21.55 28.27 -24.22
N ILE A 424 -21.19 29.21 -23.33
CA ILE A 424 -21.22 30.64 -23.62
C ILE A 424 -20.11 30.98 -24.62
N GLN A 425 -20.41 31.86 -25.59
CA GLN A 425 -19.45 32.31 -26.59
C GLN A 425 -18.14 32.82 -25.94
N ASN A 426 -17.00 32.47 -26.57
CA ASN A 426 -15.62 32.72 -26.17
C ASN A 426 -15.09 31.90 -24.98
N ASN A 427 -15.91 31.09 -24.30
CA ASN A 427 -15.39 30.17 -23.27
C ASN A 427 -14.68 28.95 -23.89
N ARG A 428 -13.68 28.42 -23.15
CA ARG A 428 -13.04 27.13 -23.40
C ARG A 428 -13.99 25.99 -23.03
N THR A 429 -14.00 24.89 -23.78
CA THR A 429 -14.84 23.71 -23.49
C THR A 429 -14.14 22.42 -23.88
N ARG A 430 -14.67 21.27 -23.41
CA ARG A 430 -14.12 19.94 -23.64
C ARG A 430 -15.27 18.96 -23.88
N LEU A 431 -15.16 18.19 -24.95
CA LEU A 431 -16.10 17.12 -25.30
C LEU A 431 -15.45 15.79 -24.90
N ASP A 432 -16.04 15.08 -23.95
CA ASP A 432 -15.52 13.79 -23.47
C ASP A 432 -16.16 12.62 -24.22
N CYS A 433 -15.32 11.70 -24.72
CA CYS A 433 -15.77 10.44 -25.31
C CYS A 433 -15.02 9.24 -24.69
N PRO A 434 -15.29 8.90 -23.41
CA PRO A 434 -14.76 7.70 -22.78
C PRO A 434 -15.19 6.44 -23.55
N PHE A 435 -14.28 5.48 -23.69
CA PHE A 435 -14.46 4.29 -24.51
C PHE A 435 -13.92 3.03 -23.82
N PHE A 436 -14.33 1.87 -24.34
CA PHE A 436 -13.89 0.54 -23.95
C PHE A 436 -13.76 -0.36 -25.19
N GLY A 437 -12.86 -1.34 -25.17
CA GLY A 437 -12.69 -2.33 -26.22
C GLY A 437 -11.39 -3.12 -26.03
N SER A 438 -11.31 -4.30 -26.65
CA SER A 438 -10.15 -5.19 -26.67
C SER A 438 -10.02 -5.78 -28.09
N PRO A 439 -8.98 -5.42 -28.88
CA PRO A 439 -7.87 -4.52 -28.56
C PRO A 439 -8.31 -3.08 -28.26
N ILE A 440 -7.44 -2.28 -27.65
CA ILE A 440 -7.72 -0.88 -27.29
C ILE A 440 -8.12 -0.09 -28.56
N PRO A 441 -9.33 0.50 -28.61
CA PRO A 441 -9.78 1.24 -29.78
C PRO A 441 -8.98 2.51 -30.05
N THR A 442 -8.62 2.73 -31.31
CA THR A 442 -8.13 4.03 -31.80
C THR A 442 -9.29 5.01 -31.90
N LEU A 443 -9.12 6.27 -31.48
CA LEU A 443 -10.21 7.25 -31.43
C LEU A 443 -9.95 8.47 -32.34
N ARG A 444 -10.99 8.90 -33.05
CA ARG A 444 -10.97 10.05 -33.98
C ARG A 444 -12.22 10.92 -33.79
N TRP A 445 -12.07 12.23 -33.96
CA TRP A 445 -13.18 13.20 -33.86
C TRP A 445 -13.46 13.89 -35.20
N PHE A 446 -14.74 14.12 -35.50
CA PHE A 446 -15.24 14.75 -36.73
C PHE A 446 -16.33 15.77 -36.41
N LYS A 447 -16.52 16.79 -37.25
CA LYS A 447 -17.60 17.78 -37.13
C LYS A 447 -18.64 17.56 -38.24
N ASN A 448 -19.92 17.58 -37.89
CA ASN A 448 -21.07 17.36 -38.76
C ASN A 448 -20.97 16.09 -39.65
N GLY A 449 -20.24 15.07 -39.17
CA GLY A 449 -20.07 13.77 -39.86
C GLY A 449 -19.17 13.77 -41.10
N GLN A 450 -18.48 14.87 -41.44
CA GLN A 450 -17.65 14.97 -42.63
C GLN A 450 -16.33 15.73 -42.38
N GLY A 451 -15.36 15.57 -43.29
CA GLY A 451 -14.09 16.29 -43.29
C GLY A 451 -12.95 15.60 -42.53
N ASN A 452 -11.87 16.36 -42.30
CA ASN A 452 -10.66 15.88 -41.64
C ASN A 452 -10.89 15.63 -40.13
N THR A 453 -10.01 14.83 -39.53
CA THR A 453 -9.99 14.61 -38.08
C THR A 453 -9.68 15.91 -37.33
N LEU A 454 -10.44 16.19 -36.27
CA LEU A 454 -10.30 17.39 -35.44
C LEU A 454 -9.11 17.27 -34.48
N ASP A 455 -7.91 17.56 -34.96
CA ASP A 455 -6.73 17.77 -34.13
C ASP A 455 -5.85 18.88 -34.72
N GLY A 456 -5.98 20.10 -34.17
CA GLY A 456 -5.35 21.32 -34.68
C GLY A 456 -6.25 22.56 -34.65
N GLY A 457 -5.61 23.74 -34.71
CA GLY A 457 -6.31 25.03 -34.75
C GLY A 457 -7.02 25.37 -33.43
N ASN A 458 -8.35 25.50 -33.45
CA ASN A 458 -9.15 25.71 -32.24
C ASN A 458 -9.29 24.41 -31.41
N TYR A 459 -8.96 23.25 -31.98
CA TYR A 459 -9.25 21.91 -31.47
C TYR A 459 -7.98 21.14 -31.08
N LYS A 460 -8.09 20.25 -30.09
CA LYS A 460 -7.02 19.31 -29.71
C LYS A 460 -7.59 17.98 -29.26
N ALA A 461 -7.15 16.88 -29.86
CA ALA A 461 -7.52 15.53 -29.47
C ALA A 461 -6.59 14.96 -28.38
N HIS A 462 -7.08 13.97 -27.64
CA HIS A 462 -6.34 13.27 -26.59
C HIS A 462 -6.57 11.77 -26.64
N GLU A 463 -5.54 10.99 -26.29
CA GLU A 463 -5.59 9.51 -26.23
C GLU A 463 -6.67 8.96 -25.29
N ASN A 464 -7.05 9.73 -24.26
CA ASN A 464 -8.16 9.40 -23.36
C ASN A 464 -9.56 9.61 -23.97
N GLY A 465 -9.63 9.90 -25.28
CA GLY A 465 -10.86 10.05 -26.06
C GLY A 465 -11.45 11.46 -26.06
N SER A 466 -10.91 12.42 -25.32
CA SER A 466 -11.47 13.77 -25.26
C SER A 466 -11.00 14.71 -26.37
N LEU A 467 -11.86 15.65 -26.74
CA LEU A 467 -11.57 16.77 -27.65
C LEU A 467 -11.68 18.08 -26.88
N GLU A 468 -10.60 18.86 -26.86
CA GLU A 468 -10.59 20.19 -26.26
C GLU A 468 -10.84 21.28 -27.32
N MET A 469 -11.54 22.34 -26.94
CA MET A 469 -11.84 23.51 -27.77
C MET A 469 -11.45 24.79 -27.02
N ASN A 470 -10.52 25.57 -27.57
CA ASN A 470 -9.91 26.70 -26.87
C ASN A 470 -10.86 27.90 -26.66
N MET A 471 -11.63 28.28 -27.69
CA MET A 471 -12.66 29.33 -27.59
C MET A 471 -13.88 28.96 -28.45
N ALA A 472 -15.05 28.82 -27.83
CA ALA A 472 -16.28 28.47 -28.54
C ALA A 472 -16.88 29.66 -29.31
N ARG A 473 -17.02 29.54 -30.63
CA ARG A 473 -17.59 30.57 -31.52
C ARG A 473 -18.95 30.14 -32.06
N LYS A 474 -19.76 31.05 -32.59
CA LYS A 474 -21.04 30.68 -33.24
C LYS A 474 -20.86 29.71 -34.42
N GLU A 475 -19.74 29.80 -35.13
CA GLU A 475 -19.32 28.85 -36.18
C GLU A 475 -18.90 27.45 -35.65
N ASP A 476 -18.60 27.32 -34.35
CA ASP A 476 -18.28 26.03 -33.71
C ASP A 476 -19.52 25.20 -33.35
N GLN A 477 -20.72 25.78 -33.41
CA GLN A 477 -21.98 25.05 -33.22
C GLN A 477 -22.13 23.92 -34.26
N GLY A 478 -22.57 22.74 -33.81
CA GLY A 478 -22.71 21.57 -34.67
C GLY A 478 -22.79 20.24 -33.91
N ILE A 479 -22.67 19.15 -34.64
CA ILE A 479 -22.62 17.79 -34.09
C ILE A 479 -21.19 17.26 -34.20
N TYR A 480 -20.60 16.87 -33.07
CA TYR A 480 -19.26 16.30 -33.00
C TYR A 480 -19.38 14.79 -32.85
N THR A 481 -18.88 14.05 -33.83
CA THR A 481 -18.88 12.58 -33.80
C THR A 481 -17.51 12.10 -33.32
N CYS A 482 -17.46 11.43 -32.18
CA CYS A 482 -16.30 10.61 -31.84
C CYS A 482 -16.49 9.19 -32.39
N VAL A 483 -15.40 8.64 -32.93
CA VAL A 483 -15.34 7.34 -33.58
C VAL A 483 -14.23 6.53 -32.91
N ALA A 484 -14.58 5.40 -32.30
CA ALA A 484 -13.65 4.47 -31.68
C ALA A 484 -13.61 3.17 -32.51
N THR A 485 -12.43 2.75 -32.97
CA THR A 485 -12.25 1.63 -33.92
C THR A 485 -11.15 0.68 -33.46
N ASN A 486 -11.45 -0.63 -33.43
CA ASN A 486 -10.47 -1.72 -33.31
C ASN A 486 -10.73 -2.79 -34.40
N ILE A 487 -10.02 -3.92 -34.37
CA ILE A 487 -10.12 -4.98 -35.39
C ILE A 487 -11.51 -5.64 -35.47
N LEU A 488 -12.31 -5.56 -34.40
CA LEU A 488 -13.64 -6.17 -34.29
C LEU A 488 -14.77 -5.21 -34.69
N GLY A 489 -14.44 -3.97 -35.06
CA GLY A 489 -15.40 -3.01 -35.60
C GLY A 489 -15.23 -1.60 -35.07
N LYS A 490 -16.33 -0.85 -35.13
CA LYS A 490 -16.39 0.58 -34.85
C LYS A 490 -17.59 0.90 -33.96
N ALA A 491 -17.39 1.73 -32.94
CA ALA A 491 -18.46 2.48 -32.29
C ALA A 491 -18.34 3.96 -32.61
N GLU A 492 -19.47 4.64 -32.63
CA GLU A 492 -19.53 6.09 -32.70
C GLU A 492 -20.58 6.64 -31.73
N ALA A 493 -20.33 7.86 -31.25
CA ALA A 493 -21.27 8.63 -30.48
C ALA A 493 -21.22 10.10 -30.92
N GLN A 494 -22.37 10.76 -30.85
CA GLN A 494 -22.52 12.15 -31.24
C GLN A 494 -22.72 13.02 -30.01
N VAL A 495 -22.02 14.16 -29.97
CA VAL A 495 -22.13 15.22 -28.96
C VAL A 495 -22.58 16.48 -29.70
N ARG A 496 -23.73 17.05 -29.35
CA ARG A 496 -24.23 18.29 -29.95
C ARG A 496 -23.68 19.46 -29.16
N LEU A 497 -22.94 20.36 -29.81
CA LEU A 497 -22.46 21.60 -29.21
C LEU A 497 -23.34 22.76 -29.65
N GLU A 498 -23.87 23.53 -28.71
CA GLU A 498 -24.59 24.78 -28.96
C GLU A 498 -23.91 25.96 -28.28
N VAL A 499 -23.63 27.02 -29.04
CA VAL A 499 -22.88 28.19 -28.55
C VAL A 499 -23.84 29.34 -28.28
N LYS A 500 -23.95 29.70 -27.00
CA LYS A 500 -25.00 30.56 -26.45
C LYS A 500 -24.52 31.99 -26.24
N ASP A 501 -25.45 32.94 -26.33
CA ASP A 501 -25.19 34.34 -26.02
C ASP A 501 -24.99 34.56 -24.49
N PRO A 502 -24.03 35.41 -24.08
CA PRO A 502 -23.81 35.71 -22.67
C PRO A 502 -24.95 36.55 -22.05
N THR A 503 -25.30 36.23 -20.82
CA THR A 503 -26.22 37.00 -19.98
C THR A 503 -25.61 38.35 -19.61
N ARG A 504 -26.39 39.43 -19.78
CA ARG A 504 -26.01 40.81 -19.45
C ARG A 504 -27.22 41.61 -18.96
N ILE A 505 -27.05 42.37 -17.88
CA ILE A 505 -28.01 43.38 -17.44
C ILE A 505 -27.85 44.61 -18.33
N VAL A 506 -28.92 44.98 -19.03
CA VAL A 506 -29.00 46.12 -19.96
C VAL A 506 -29.49 47.39 -19.24
N ARG A 507 -30.30 47.24 -18.19
CA ARG A 507 -30.64 48.31 -17.25
C ARG A 507 -30.79 47.70 -15.85
N GLY A 508 -30.00 48.19 -14.90
CA GLY A 508 -30.12 47.81 -13.48
C GLY A 508 -31.21 48.61 -12.75
N PRO A 509 -31.36 48.40 -11.43
CA PRO A 509 -32.22 49.23 -10.59
C PRO A 509 -31.61 50.61 -10.31
N GLU A 510 -32.45 51.54 -9.87
CA GLU A 510 -32.15 52.97 -9.60
C GLU A 510 -32.92 53.39 -8.32
N ASP A 511 -32.38 54.34 -7.53
CA ASP A 511 -32.85 54.66 -6.15
C ASP A 511 -34.20 55.39 -6.06
N GLN A 512 -35.03 55.08 -5.02
CA GLN A 512 -36.43 55.55 -4.89
C GLN A 512 -36.88 55.84 -3.44
N VAL A 513 -37.95 56.66 -3.27
CA VAL A 513 -38.53 57.10 -1.97
C VAL A 513 -40.07 57.24 -2.08
N VAL A 514 -40.89 56.68 -1.15
CA VAL A 514 -42.38 56.57 -1.31
C VAL A 514 -43.22 56.59 0.03
N LYS A 515 -44.50 56.12 0.03
CA LYS A 515 -45.53 56.16 1.14
C LYS A 515 -46.47 54.90 1.10
N ARG A 516 -46.96 54.21 2.18
CA ARG A 516 -47.89 53.01 2.01
C ARG A 516 -49.31 53.32 1.60
N GLY A 517 -49.89 52.28 1.01
CA GLY A 517 -50.66 52.40 -0.23
C GLY A 517 -49.81 52.31 -1.52
N SER A 518 -48.62 52.94 -1.62
CA SER A 518 -47.92 53.09 -2.92
C SER A 518 -47.30 51.80 -3.48
N MET A 519 -46.71 51.95 -4.68
CA MET A 519 -46.25 50.87 -5.55
C MET A 519 -44.97 51.27 -6.34
N PRO A 520 -43.80 51.35 -5.70
CA PRO A 520 -42.51 51.60 -6.36
C PRO A 520 -42.08 50.41 -7.22
N ARG A 521 -41.16 50.66 -8.17
CA ARG A 521 -40.69 49.69 -9.16
C ARG A 521 -39.18 49.80 -9.41
N LEU A 522 -38.41 48.84 -8.92
CA LEU A 522 -36.98 48.75 -9.19
C LEU A 522 -36.75 48.00 -10.51
N HIS A 523 -36.14 48.66 -11.50
CA HIS A 523 -35.91 48.04 -12.82
C HIS A 523 -34.84 46.94 -12.78
N CYS A 524 -34.98 45.92 -13.62
CA CYS A 524 -33.88 45.01 -13.96
C CYS A 524 -34.14 44.35 -15.32
N ARG A 525 -33.62 44.96 -16.38
CA ARG A 525 -33.81 44.52 -17.77
C ARG A 525 -32.60 43.74 -18.25
N ILE A 526 -32.81 42.51 -18.71
CA ILE A 526 -31.74 41.55 -19.00
C ILE A 526 -31.79 41.09 -20.46
N LYS A 527 -30.62 41.00 -21.09
CA LYS A 527 -30.41 40.28 -22.36
C LYS A 527 -29.67 38.98 -22.05
N HIS A 528 -30.17 37.86 -22.58
CA HIS A 528 -29.61 36.52 -22.42
C HIS A 528 -29.93 35.72 -23.68
N ASP A 529 -29.32 34.54 -23.85
CA ASP A 529 -29.74 33.60 -24.89
C ASP A 529 -31.15 33.07 -24.59
N PRO A 530 -32.14 33.25 -25.48
CA PRO A 530 -33.54 32.90 -25.20
C PRO A 530 -33.80 31.39 -25.08
N THR A 531 -32.79 30.54 -25.31
CA THR A 531 -32.85 29.09 -25.11
C THR A 531 -32.26 28.62 -23.77
N LEU A 532 -31.87 29.56 -22.90
CA LEU A 532 -31.43 29.32 -21.54
C LEU A 532 -32.47 29.80 -20.53
N LYS A 533 -32.68 29.04 -19.45
CA LYS A 533 -33.61 29.43 -18.38
C LYS A 533 -33.02 30.55 -17.53
N LEU A 534 -33.35 31.80 -17.86
CA LEU A 534 -33.01 32.95 -17.02
C LEU A 534 -33.71 32.86 -15.65
N THR A 535 -32.90 32.83 -14.60
CA THR A 535 -33.29 32.96 -13.21
C THR A 535 -32.87 34.34 -12.72
N VAL A 536 -33.83 35.25 -12.58
CA VAL A 536 -33.61 36.57 -11.97
C VAL A 536 -33.91 36.48 -10.48
N THR A 537 -32.90 36.71 -9.64
CA THR A 537 -33.00 36.70 -8.18
C THR A 537 -32.84 38.12 -7.66
N TRP A 538 -33.73 38.55 -6.77
CA TRP A 538 -33.55 39.79 -6.02
C TRP A 538 -32.98 39.47 -4.64
N LEU A 539 -31.93 40.19 -4.27
CA LEU A 539 -31.43 40.26 -2.91
C LEU A 539 -31.90 41.60 -2.30
N LYS A 540 -32.15 41.61 -0.99
CA LYS A 540 -32.30 42.82 -0.20
C LYS A 540 -31.27 42.80 0.92
N ASP A 541 -30.47 43.85 1.05
CA ASP A 541 -29.36 43.96 2.01
C ASP A 541 -28.42 42.71 1.96
N GLU A 542 -28.06 42.29 0.73
CA GLU A 542 -27.34 41.04 0.37
C GLU A 542 -28.05 39.69 0.68
N ALA A 543 -29.19 39.69 1.38
CA ALA A 543 -29.97 38.48 1.67
C ALA A 543 -31.04 38.17 0.60
N PRO A 544 -31.40 36.90 0.32
CA PRO A 544 -32.47 36.58 -0.63
C PRO A 544 -33.83 37.21 -0.26
N LEU A 545 -34.43 37.97 -1.18
CA LEU A 545 -35.70 38.65 -0.92
C LEU A 545 -36.88 37.69 -0.90
N TYR A 546 -37.60 37.63 0.24
CA TYR A 546 -38.85 36.87 0.34
C TYR A 546 -40.02 37.61 -0.33
N ILE A 547 -40.46 37.11 -1.48
CA ILE A 547 -41.59 37.65 -2.24
C ILE A 547 -42.91 37.12 -1.66
N GLY A 548 -43.38 37.74 -0.57
CA GLY A 548 -44.74 37.55 -0.06
C GLY A 548 -45.78 38.36 -0.86
N ASN A 549 -47.07 38.18 -0.57
CA ASN A 549 -48.23 38.70 -1.34
C ASN A 549 -48.27 40.22 -1.62
N ARG A 550 -47.38 41.02 -1.02
CA ARG A 550 -47.20 42.47 -1.25
C ARG A 550 -46.04 42.81 -2.20
N MET A 551 -45.31 41.82 -2.70
CA MET A 551 -44.22 42.01 -3.65
C MET A 551 -44.52 41.20 -4.89
N LYS A 552 -44.29 41.79 -6.07
CA LYS A 552 -44.44 41.12 -7.35
C LYS A 552 -43.21 41.40 -8.20
N LYS A 553 -42.47 40.33 -8.48
CA LYS A 553 -41.49 40.33 -9.56
C LYS A 553 -42.22 40.37 -10.89
N GLU A 554 -41.78 41.24 -11.78
CA GLU A 554 -42.23 41.40 -13.16
C GLU A 554 -41.03 41.26 -14.11
N ASP A 555 -41.26 41.12 -15.41
CA ASP A 555 -40.20 40.79 -16.37
C ASP A 555 -39.15 41.88 -16.59
N ASP A 556 -39.45 43.11 -16.15
CA ASP A 556 -38.56 44.28 -16.19
C ASP A 556 -38.21 44.82 -14.79
N GLY A 557 -38.59 44.14 -13.69
CA GLY A 557 -38.29 44.66 -12.35
C GLY A 557 -38.97 44.00 -11.15
N LEU A 558 -38.88 44.68 -10.01
CA LEU A 558 -39.57 44.35 -8.75
C LEU A 558 -40.54 45.47 -8.39
N THR A 559 -41.83 45.17 -8.39
CA THR A 559 -42.90 46.06 -7.90
C THR A 559 -43.30 45.67 -6.48
N ILE A 560 -43.51 46.65 -5.59
CA ILE A 560 -43.89 46.37 -4.20
C ILE A 560 -45.27 46.99 -3.90
N TYR A 561 -46.33 46.18 -3.94
CA TYR A 561 -47.72 46.61 -3.74
C TYR A 561 -48.06 46.85 -2.27
N GLY A 562 -48.47 48.08 -1.94
CA GLY A 562 -48.78 48.40 -0.54
C GLY A 562 -47.58 48.07 0.35
N VAL A 563 -46.39 48.49 -0.10
CA VAL A 563 -45.05 48.47 0.56
C VAL A 563 -45.15 48.71 2.08
N ALA A 564 -44.26 48.39 3.01
CA ALA A 564 -44.34 48.74 4.45
C ALA A 564 -43.01 49.23 5.01
N GLU A 565 -42.93 50.01 6.10
CA GLU A 565 -41.68 50.66 6.57
C GLU A 565 -40.46 49.72 6.52
N LYS A 566 -40.67 48.46 6.90
CA LYS A 566 -39.76 47.30 6.80
C LYS A 566 -39.21 46.95 5.39
N ASP A 567 -39.73 47.54 4.33
CA ASP A 567 -39.36 47.33 2.93
C ASP A 567 -38.32 48.38 2.45
N GLN A 568 -37.82 49.25 3.34
CA GLN A 568 -36.63 50.08 3.11
C GLN A 568 -35.35 49.23 3.19
N GLY A 569 -34.41 49.40 2.24
CA GLY A 569 -33.09 48.75 2.25
C GLY A 569 -32.45 48.73 0.87
N ASP A 570 -31.26 48.17 0.79
CA ASP A 570 -30.46 47.96 -0.42
C ASP A 570 -31.04 46.80 -1.26
N TYR A 571 -31.07 46.87 -2.60
CA TYR A 571 -31.71 45.87 -3.47
C TYR A 571 -30.84 45.49 -4.66
N THR A 572 -30.28 44.28 -4.68
CA THR A 572 -29.45 43.77 -5.79
C THR A 572 -30.27 42.84 -6.70
N CYS A 573 -30.35 43.15 -7.99
CA CYS A 573 -30.79 42.21 -9.01
C CYS A 573 -29.62 41.34 -9.47
N VAL A 574 -29.80 40.02 -9.49
CA VAL A 574 -28.84 39.03 -10.02
C VAL A 574 -29.51 38.26 -11.14
N ALA A 575 -28.96 38.34 -12.34
CA ALA A 575 -29.37 37.57 -13.50
C ALA A 575 -28.47 36.33 -13.61
N SER A 576 -29.03 35.12 -13.66
CA SER A 576 -28.26 33.89 -13.88
C SER A 576 -28.94 32.92 -14.83
N THR A 577 -28.15 32.19 -15.60
CA THR A 577 -28.60 31.02 -16.37
C THR A 577 -27.99 29.75 -15.80
N GLU A 578 -28.23 28.62 -16.47
CA GLU A 578 -27.51 27.36 -16.22
C GLU A 578 -26.02 27.41 -16.64
N LEU A 579 -25.53 28.50 -17.26
CA LEU A 579 -24.15 28.63 -17.77
C LEU A 579 -23.38 29.87 -17.26
N ASP A 580 -24.05 30.97 -16.90
CA ASP A 580 -23.42 32.25 -16.54
C ASP A 580 -24.29 33.15 -15.61
N LYS A 581 -23.75 34.32 -15.20
CA LYS A 581 -24.44 35.31 -14.34
C LYS A 581 -23.93 36.75 -14.45
N ASP A 582 -24.75 37.73 -14.04
CA ASP A 582 -24.48 39.19 -13.99
C ASP A 582 -25.33 39.90 -12.87
N SER A 583 -25.03 41.15 -12.43
CA SER A 583 -25.68 41.79 -11.24
C SER A 583 -25.59 43.35 -11.08
N ALA A 584 -26.61 44.02 -10.47
CA ALA A 584 -26.71 45.51 -10.20
C ALA A 584 -27.66 45.93 -9.01
N LYS A 585 -27.67 47.17 -8.43
CA LYS A 585 -28.24 47.53 -7.05
C LYS A 585 -28.93 48.95 -6.78
N ALA A 586 -29.96 49.13 -5.85
CA ALA A 586 -30.70 50.42 -5.38
C ALA A 586 -31.67 50.43 -4.05
N TYR A 587 -32.59 51.43 -3.68
CA TYR A 587 -33.30 51.72 -2.29
C TYR A 587 -34.89 52.11 -2.02
N LEU A 588 -35.52 52.32 -0.76
CA LEU A 588 -37.06 52.56 -0.40
C LEU A 588 -37.74 53.12 1.02
N THR A 589 -39.13 53.24 1.33
CA THR A 589 -39.93 53.79 2.64
C THR A 589 -41.59 53.87 2.78
N VAL A 590 -42.48 53.56 3.89
CA VAL A 590 -44.05 53.17 3.80
C VAL A 590 -45.24 52.73 4.97
N LEU A 591 -46.70 52.88 4.98
CA LEU A 591 -48.00 52.53 5.96
C LEU A 591 -49.59 51.95 5.55
N ALA A 592 -50.58 50.86 5.79
CA ALA A 592 -51.09 49.41 6.40
C ALA A 592 -52.44 48.48 5.88
N VAL A 593 -52.91 47.18 6.37
CA VAL A 593 -54.30 46.27 6.42
C VAL A 593 -54.65 44.63 6.05
N PRO A 594 -55.76 43.79 6.48
CA PRO A 594 -56.16 42.22 6.35
C PRO A 594 -57.70 41.45 6.31
N ALA A 595 -58.04 40.04 6.19
CA ALA A 595 -59.44 39.20 6.25
C ALA A 595 -59.66 37.50 6.23
N ASN A 596 -60.87 36.72 6.43
CA ASN A 596 -61.20 35.12 6.35
C ASN A 596 -62.71 34.33 6.55
N ARG A 597 -63.10 32.97 6.21
CA ARG A 597 -64.17 31.85 6.77
C ARG A 597 -65.07 30.70 5.92
N LEU A 598 -65.36 29.32 6.27
CA LEU A 598 -66.61 28.31 6.00
C LEU A 598 -66.70 26.66 6.34
N ARG A 599 -67.75 25.74 5.98
CA ARG A 599 -68.11 24.22 6.41
C ARG A 599 -69.14 23.19 5.57
N ASP A 600 -69.23 21.77 5.71
CA ASP A 600 -70.41 20.67 5.71
C ASP A 600 -70.43 19.17 4.96
N LEU A 601 -71.14 17.99 5.37
CA LEU A 601 -71.37 16.54 4.72
C LEU A 601 -72.36 15.34 5.37
N PRO A 602 -72.66 14.05 4.81
CA PRO A 602 -73.69 12.90 5.21
C PRO A 602 -73.43 11.25 5.21
N LYS A 603 -74.43 10.25 5.07
CA LYS A 603 -74.50 8.69 5.34
C LYS A 603 -73.56 7.73 4.54
N GLU A 604 -72.35 7.43 5.02
CA GLU A 604 -71.20 6.97 4.20
C GLU A 604 -70.15 6.13 4.98
N ARG A 605 -68.88 6.08 4.50
CA ARG A 605 -67.70 5.68 5.32
C ARG A 605 -67.53 6.68 6.48
N PRO A 606 -66.85 6.34 7.59
CA PRO A 606 -66.71 7.26 8.70
C PRO A 606 -66.01 8.52 8.22
N ASP A 607 -66.44 9.66 8.76
CA ASP A 607 -65.72 10.89 8.57
C ASP A 607 -64.36 10.78 9.25
N ARG A 608 -63.39 11.57 8.78
CA ARG A 608 -62.04 11.51 9.37
C ARG A 608 -62.12 11.92 10.85
N PRO A 609 -61.42 11.24 11.78
CA PRO A 609 -61.29 11.71 13.15
C PRO A 609 -60.82 13.17 13.21
N ARG A 610 -61.28 13.88 14.23
CA ARG A 610 -61.12 15.33 14.38
C ARG A 610 -60.49 15.65 15.73
N ASP A 611 -60.05 16.89 15.87
CA ASP A 611 -59.63 17.48 17.14
C ASP A 611 -58.64 16.57 17.89
N LEU A 612 -57.54 16.26 17.18
CA LEU A 612 -56.41 15.47 17.68
C LEU A 612 -55.63 16.30 18.70
N GLU A 613 -55.94 16.09 19.97
CA GLU A 613 -55.26 16.73 21.08
C GLU A 613 -54.07 15.90 21.56
N LEU A 614 -53.01 16.59 21.99
CA LEU A 614 -51.80 15.98 22.53
C LEU A 614 -51.65 16.41 23.99
N THR A 615 -51.71 15.42 24.88
CA THR A 615 -51.67 15.55 26.33
C THR A 615 -50.54 14.68 26.91
N ASP A 616 -50.27 14.78 28.21
CA ASP A 616 -49.15 14.09 28.89
C ASP A 616 -47.80 14.21 28.14
N LEU A 617 -47.47 15.44 27.72
CA LEU A 617 -46.33 15.78 26.87
C LEU A 617 -44.99 15.49 27.56
N ALA A 618 -44.30 14.41 27.19
CA ALA A 618 -43.02 13.98 27.77
C ALA A 618 -41.87 13.92 26.75
N GLU A 619 -40.65 13.66 27.22
CA GLU A 619 -39.47 13.50 26.35
C GLU A 619 -39.54 12.27 25.44
N ARG A 620 -40.23 11.21 25.87
CA ARG A 620 -40.24 9.88 25.22
C ARG A 620 -41.64 9.30 25.03
N SER A 621 -42.68 10.06 25.33
CA SER A 621 -44.07 9.64 25.13
C SER A 621 -45.02 10.83 24.97
N VAL A 622 -46.18 10.56 24.38
CA VAL A 622 -47.31 11.50 24.36
C VAL A 622 -48.62 10.73 24.50
N ARG A 623 -49.64 11.33 25.11
CA ARG A 623 -51.02 10.85 24.98
C ARG A 623 -51.68 11.55 23.81
N LEU A 624 -52.05 10.78 22.79
CA LEU A 624 -52.91 11.23 21.70
C LEU A 624 -54.36 10.96 22.08
N THR A 625 -55.18 12.00 22.12
CA THR A 625 -56.63 11.96 22.24
C THR A 625 -57.24 12.44 20.92
N TRP A 626 -58.39 11.89 20.53
CA TRP A 626 -59.12 12.34 19.34
C TRP A 626 -60.61 12.35 19.59
N ILE A 627 -61.32 13.25 18.91
CA ILE A 627 -62.77 13.13 18.77
C ILE A 627 -63.03 12.18 17.59
N PRO A 628 -63.82 11.11 17.76
CA PRO A 628 -64.31 10.30 16.65
C PRO A 628 -64.85 11.18 15.52
N GLY A 629 -64.66 10.77 14.27
CA GLY A 629 -65.40 11.39 13.17
C GLY A 629 -66.90 11.19 13.39
N ASP A 630 -67.71 11.91 12.62
CA ASP A 630 -69.08 11.43 12.41
C ASP A 630 -68.95 9.99 11.88
N ASP A 631 -69.68 9.03 12.44
CA ASP A 631 -69.63 7.65 11.95
C ASP A 631 -70.28 7.55 10.56
N ASN A 632 -70.83 8.68 10.06
CA ASN A 632 -71.63 8.83 8.87
C ASN A 632 -72.72 7.74 8.86
N ASN A 633 -73.32 7.56 10.04
CA ASN A 633 -74.36 6.62 10.40
C ASN A 633 -73.93 5.12 10.28
N SER A 634 -72.64 4.78 10.43
CA SER A 634 -72.14 3.40 10.48
C SER A 634 -70.94 3.24 11.43
N PRO A 635 -71.05 2.45 12.52
CA PRO A 635 -70.20 2.58 13.71
C PRO A 635 -68.75 2.15 13.50
N ILE A 636 -67.83 2.86 14.17
CA ILE A 636 -66.38 2.67 14.04
C ILE A 636 -65.91 1.45 14.85
N THR A 637 -65.21 0.53 14.18
CA THR A 637 -64.71 -0.74 14.73
C THR A 637 -63.23 -0.69 15.13
N ASP A 638 -62.42 0.13 14.47
CA ASP A 638 -60.97 0.26 14.69
C ASP A 638 -60.48 1.70 14.46
N TYR A 639 -59.40 2.06 15.14
CA TYR A 639 -58.57 3.24 14.85
C TYR A 639 -57.14 2.82 14.51
N ILE A 640 -56.63 3.29 13.36
CA ILE A 640 -55.21 3.14 12.98
C ILE A 640 -54.51 4.46 13.24
N VAL A 641 -53.55 4.48 14.17
CA VAL A 641 -52.70 5.65 14.42
C VAL A 641 -51.48 5.57 13.51
N GLN A 642 -51.35 6.58 12.64
CA GLN A 642 -50.17 6.80 11.83
C GLN A 642 -49.41 8.03 12.32
N PHE A 643 -48.10 8.07 12.07
CA PHE A 643 -47.23 9.21 12.34
C PHE A 643 -46.42 9.59 11.11
N GLU A 644 -46.15 10.89 10.99
CA GLU A 644 -45.13 11.49 10.14
C GLU A 644 -44.14 12.17 11.10
N GLU A 645 -42.84 11.91 10.94
CA GLU A 645 -41.78 12.59 11.68
C GLU A 645 -40.79 13.24 10.71
N ASP A 646 -40.19 14.36 11.13
CA ASP A 646 -39.30 15.19 10.32
C ASP A 646 -38.02 14.51 9.79
N ARG A 647 -37.76 13.27 10.22
CA ARG A 647 -36.64 12.41 9.81
C ARG A 647 -36.92 11.58 8.54
N PHE A 648 -38.19 11.42 8.15
CA PHE A 648 -38.59 10.71 6.93
C PHE A 648 -38.93 11.69 5.79
N GLN A 649 -39.25 11.17 4.60
CA GLN A 649 -39.66 12.01 3.48
C GLN A 649 -41.04 12.63 3.78
N PRO A 650 -41.22 13.96 3.67
CA PRO A 650 -42.50 14.60 3.96
C PRO A 650 -43.65 14.01 3.14
N GLY A 651 -44.79 13.76 3.81
CA GLY A 651 -45.92 13.02 3.25
C GLY A 651 -45.80 11.49 3.31
N MET A 652 -44.70 10.92 3.83
CA MET A 652 -44.58 9.48 4.10
C MET A 652 -45.09 9.17 5.52
N TRP A 653 -46.19 8.42 5.59
CA TRP A 653 -46.88 8.09 6.84
C TRP A 653 -46.64 6.65 7.27
N HIS A 654 -46.18 6.48 8.50
CA HIS A 654 -45.83 5.20 9.09
C HIS A 654 -46.89 4.78 10.12
N ASN A 655 -47.23 3.49 10.17
CA ASN A 655 -48.15 2.98 11.20
C ASN A 655 -47.43 2.92 12.56
N HIS A 656 -47.99 3.52 13.61
CA HIS A 656 -47.54 3.30 14.98
C HIS A 656 -48.21 2.05 15.56
N SER A 657 -49.55 2.04 15.63
CA SER A 657 -50.34 0.98 16.25
C SER A 657 -51.81 1.05 15.81
N ARG A 658 -52.55 -0.03 16.04
CA ARG A 658 -54.02 -0.10 15.92
C ARG A 658 -54.64 -0.20 17.31
N TYR A 659 -55.76 0.48 17.51
CA TYR A 659 -56.53 0.51 18.75
C TYR A 659 -58.02 0.24 18.46
N PRO A 660 -58.77 -0.40 19.37
CA PRO A 660 -60.19 -0.68 19.16
C PRO A 660 -61.04 0.58 18.93
N GLY A 661 -62.11 0.48 18.14
CA GLY A 661 -63.07 1.57 17.92
C GLY A 661 -63.77 2.09 19.19
N SER A 662 -63.72 1.32 20.29
CA SER A 662 -64.24 1.70 21.61
C SER A 662 -63.32 2.61 22.43
N VAL A 663 -62.10 2.93 21.96
CA VAL A 663 -61.21 3.90 22.62
C VAL A 663 -60.94 5.11 21.73
N ASN A 664 -60.84 6.28 22.36
CA ASN A 664 -60.53 7.56 21.73
C ASN A 664 -59.22 8.19 22.25
N SER A 665 -58.37 7.39 22.89
CA SER A 665 -57.06 7.81 23.38
C SER A 665 -56.03 6.69 23.36
N ALA A 666 -54.75 7.05 23.20
CA ALA A 666 -53.61 6.15 23.22
C ALA A 666 -52.37 6.86 23.79
N VAL A 667 -51.49 6.12 24.45
CA VAL A 667 -50.12 6.59 24.77
C VAL A 667 -49.16 6.02 23.73
N LEU A 668 -48.36 6.89 23.13
CA LEU A 668 -47.41 6.60 22.05
C LEU A 668 -45.98 6.75 22.55
N SER A 669 -45.04 5.97 21.98
CA SER A 669 -43.63 5.93 22.42
C SER A 669 -42.72 6.59 21.38
N LEU A 670 -41.95 7.59 21.78
CA LEU A 670 -41.35 8.58 20.87
C LEU A 670 -39.84 8.80 21.11
N SER A 671 -39.18 9.43 20.13
CA SER A 671 -37.81 9.96 20.28
C SER A 671 -37.82 11.36 20.88
N PRO A 672 -36.85 11.76 21.75
CA PRO A 672 -36.73 13.14 22.25
C PRO A 672 -36.36 14.16 21.17
N TYR A 673 -36.88 15.38 21.30
CA TYR A 673 -36.64 16.54 20.43
C TYR A 673 -36.96 16.36 18.92
N VAL A 674 -37.86 15.44 18.58
CA VAL A 674 -38.30 15.16 17.20
C VAL A 674 -39.69 15.75 16.98
N ASN A 675 -39.91 16.37 15.81
CA ASN A 675 -41.24 16.86 15.44
C ASN A 675 -42.08 15.70 14.91
N TYR A 676 -43.16 15.38 15.63
CA TYR A 676 -44.19 14.44 15.22
C TYR A 676 -45.45 15.16 14.76
N GLN A 677 -46.09 14.62 13.72
CA GLN A 677 -47.51 14.78 13.47
C GLN A 677 -48.16 13.41 13.50
N PHE A 678 -49.31 13.30 14.16
CA PHE A 678 -50.11 12.07 14.19
C PHE A 678 -51.35 12.26 13.33
N ARG A 679 -51.82 11.17 12.72
CA ARG A 679 -53.16 11.15 12.12
C ARG A 679 -53.84 9.84 12.45
N VAL A 680 -55.13 9.91 12.74
CA VAL A 680 -55.95 8.75 13.05
C VAL A 680 -56.82 8.44 11.84
N ILE A 681 -56.90 7.18 11.45
CA ILE A 681 -57.85 6.67 10.45
C ILE A 681 -58.89 5.87 11.22
N ALA A 682 -60.15 6.29 11.13
CA ALA A 682 -61.28 5.48 11.60
C ALA A 682 -61.57 4.37 10.58
N VAL A 683 -62.08 3.23 11.04
CA VAL A 683 -62.51 2.13 10.18
C VAL A 683 -63.88 1.66 10.66
N ASN A 684 -64.84 1.52 9.75
CA ASN A 684 -66.09 0.80 9.97
C ASN A 684 -66.25 -0.33 8.93
N ASP A 685 -67.40 -1.00 8.93
CA ASP A 685 -67.71 -2.11 8.01
C ASP A 685 -67.80 -1.68 6.54
N VAL A 686 -68.00 -0.39 6.24
CA VAL A 686 -67.97 0.21 4.89
C VAL A 686 -66.53 0.51 4.45
N GLY A 687 -65.61 0.67 5.41
CA GLY A 687 -64.17 0.76 5.21
C GLY A 687 -63.49 1.86 6.02
N SER A 688 -62.24 2.15 5.67
CA SER A 688 -61.46 3.23 6.29
C SER A 688 -61.96 4.61 5.86
N SER A 689 -62.03 5.52 6.83
CA SER A 689 -62.15 6.96 6.61
C SER A 689 -60.98 7.47 5.76
N LEU A 690 -61.08 8.70 5.24
CA LEU A 690 -59.87 9.47 4.96
C LEU A 690 -59.12 9.68 6.29
N PRO A 691 -57.77 9.74 6.30
CA PRO A 691 -57.04 10.06 7.53
C PRO A 691 -57.47 11.41 8.10
N SER A 692 -57.38 11.58 9.42
CA SER A 692 -57.60 12.87 10.07
C SER A 692 -56.75 13.97 9.43
N VAL A 693 -57.12 15.23 9.68
CA VAL A 693 -56.10 16.28 9.55
C VAL A 693 -54.95 15.88 10.48
N PRO A 694 -53.68 15.96 10.04
CA PRO A 694 -52.54 15.76 10.94
C PRO A 694 -52.68 16.63 12.19
N SER A 695 -52.32 16.09 13.35
CA SER A 695 -52.23 16.86 14.59
C SER A 695 -51.35 18.08 14.39
N GLU A 696 -51.48 19.06 15.28
CA GLU A 696 -50.46 20.10 15.42
C GLU A 696 -49.07 19.47 15.58
N ARG A 697 -48.05 20.19 15.11
CA ARG A 697 -46.65 19.74 15.16
C ARG A 697 -46.15 19.77 16.60
N TYR A 698 -46.11 18.60 17.22
CA TYR A 698 -45.56 18.45 18.55
C TYR A 698 -44.08 18.04 18.45
N GLN A 699 -43.20 18.89 18.95
CA GLN A 699 -41.82 18.50 19.25
C GLN A 699 -41.77 17.91 20.65
N THR A 700 -41.32 16.66 20.77
CA THR A 700 -41.08 16.03 22.08
C THR A 700 -40.10 16.84 22.91
N ASN A 701 -40.27 16.83 24.24
CA ASN A 701 -39.34 17.50 25.14
C ASN A 701 -37.91 16.99 24.90
N GLY A 702 -36.93 17.89 25.00
CA GLY A 702 -35.54 17.50 24.85
C GLY A 702 -34.99 16.79 26.08
N ALA A 703 -33.94 15.99 25.85
CA ALA A 703 -33.17 15.30 26.87
C ALA A 703 -31.67 15.54 26.61
N ARG A 704 -30.81 15.34 27.60
CA ARG A 704 -29.35 15.42 27.41
C ARG A 704 -28.88 14.38 26.36
N PRO A 705 -27.77 14.62 25.63
CA PRO A 705 -27.25 13.63 24.69
C PRO A 705 -26.76 12.38 25.45
N GLU A 706 -27.07 11.19 24.97
CA GLU A 706 -26.74 9.94 25.68
C GLU A 706 -25.32 9.42 25.38
N ILE A 707 -24.72 9.91 24.29
CA ILE A 707 -23.39 9.53 23.80
C ILE A 707 -22.49 10.75 23.60
N ASN A 708 -21.18 10.53 23.59
CA ASN A 708 -20.18 11.52 23.19
C ASN A 708 -19.79 11.36 21.72
N PRO A 709 -19.26 12.42 21.07
CA PRO A 709 -18.76 12.32 19.70
C PRO A 709 -17.62 11.29 19.58
N THR A 710 -17.59 10.58 18.45
CA THR A 710 -16.56 9.59 18.13
C THR A 710 -15.48 10.19 17.23
N GLY A 711 -14.39 9.45 16.97
CA GLY A 711 -13.33 9.91 16.06
C GLY A 711 -12.58 11.17 16.56
N VAL A 712 -12.59 11.42 17.87
CA VAL A 712 -11.80 12.50 18.50
C VAL A 712 -10.32 12.27 18.20
N GLN A 713 -9.68 13.28 17.62
CA GLN A 713 -8.24 13.30 17.31
C GLN A 713 -7.68 14.70 17.54
N GLY A 714 -6.39 14.81 17.86
CA GLY A 714 -5.67 16.08 17.96
C GLY A 714 -4.40 16.05 17.11
N ALA A 715 -4.33 16.89 16.10
CA ALA A 715 -3.19 17.00 15.19
C ALA A 715 -2.94 18.46 14.80
N GLY A 716 -1.70 18.94 14.92
CA GLY A 716 -1.36 20.31 14.53
C GLY A 716 -1.20 20.51 13.03
N THR A 717 -2.22 21.10 12.41
CA THR A 717 -2.29 21.39 10.98
C THR A 717 -1.21 22.38 10.51
N GLN A 718 -0.74 23.29 11.38
CA GLN A 718 0.38 24.21 11.12
C GLN A 718 1.31 24.30 12.34
N LYS A 719 2.46 24.98 12.21
CA LYS A 719 3.33 25.16 13.38
C LYS A 719 2.63 25.98 14.45
N ASN A 720 2.92 25.68 15.72
CA ASN A 720 2.36 26.33 16.90
C ASN A 720 0.82 26.25 17.06
N ASN A 721 0.13 25.31 16.38
CA ASN A 721 -1.26 24.96 16.72
C ASN A 721 -1.44 23.47 17.04
N MET A 722 -2.58 23.13 17.62
CA MET A 722 -3.14 21.79 17.62
C MET A 722 -4.61 21.89 17.24
N GLU A 723 -5.00 21.27 16.12
CA GLU A 723 -6.41 21.20 15.73
C GLU A 723 -7.01 19.91 16.30
N ILE A 724 -8.04 20.08 17.12
CA ILE A 724 -8.83 19.00 17.72
C ILE A 724 -10.08 18.85 16.86
N THR A 725 -10.33 17.67 16.31
CA THR A 725 -11.50 17.38 15.46
C THR A 725 -12.19 16.10 15.90
N TRP A 726 -13.50 15.99 15.65
CA TRP A 726 -14.29 14.80 15.97
C TRP A 726 -15.46 14.62 15.00
N THR A 727 -16.02 13.42 14.94
CA THR A 727 -17.30 13.17 14.28
C THR A 727 -18.42 13.81 15.12
N PRO A 728 -19.17 14.81 14.60
CA PRO A 728 -20.29 15.38 15.35
C PRO A 728 -21.40 14.34 15.56
N LEU A 729 -22.17 14.51 16.63
CA LEU A 729 -23.45 13.84 16.78
C LEU A 729 -24.43 14.38 15.73
N ASN A 730 -25.19 13.49 15.11
CA ASN A 730 -26.27 13.87 14.21
C ASN A 730 -27.44 14.48 15.01
N ALA A 731 -28.34 15.21 14.34
CA ALA A 731 -29.53 15.79 14.98
C ALA A 731 -30.37 14.74 15.75
N THR A 732 -30.40 13.51 15.25
CA THR A 732 -31.10 12.36 15.85
C THR A 732 -30.45 11.81 17.12
N GLN A 733 -29.23 12.24 17.44
CA GLN A 733 -28.44 11.86 18.63
C GLN A 733 -28.23 13.08 19.57
N ALA A 734 -28.58 14.28 19.10
CA ALA A 734 -28.46 15.52 19.85
C ALA A 734 -29.49 15.63 20.97
N TYR A 735 -30.67 15.03 20.79
CA TYR A 735 -31.83 15.02 21.71
C TYR A 735 -32.27 16.39 22.26
N GLY A 736 -31.81 17.50 21.69
CA GLY A 736 -32.13 18.85 22.14
C GLY A 736 -31.51 19.96 21.29
N PRO A 737 -31.90 21.23 21.54
CA PRO A 737 -31.38 22.41 20.85
C PRO A 737 -29.97 22.77 21.34
N ASN A 738 -29.30 23.64 20.57
CA ASN A 738 -27.97 24.20 20.90
C ASN A 738 -26.90 23.16 21.28
N LEU A 739 -26.91 22.00 20.61
CA LEU A 739 -25.82 21.03 20.67
C LEU A 739 -24.47 21.75 20.48
N ARG A 740 -23.60 21.55 21.46
CA ARG A 740 -22.29 22.13 21.60
C ARG A 740 -21.34 21.10 22.21
N TYR A 741 -20.06 21.34 22.13
CA TYR A 741 -19.02 20.42 22.57
C TYR A 741 -18.08 21.12 23.54
N ILE A 742 -17.95 20.57 24.73
CA ILE A 742 -16.93 20.99 25.70
C ILE A 742 -15.65 20.26 25.33
N VAL A 743 -14.76 20.97 24.64
CA VAL A 743 -13.42 20.48 24.31
C VAL A 743 -12.53 20.79 25.51
N ARG A 744 -11.85 19.80 26.05
CA ARG A 744 -10.88 19.96 27.15
C ARG A 744 -9.53 19.43 26.71
N TRP A 745 -8.46 20.15 27.03
CA TRP A 745 -7.10 19.72 26.70
C TRP A 745 -6.10 20.10 27.79
N ARG A 746 -5.02 19.33 27.90
CA ARG A 746 -3.82 19.67 28.68
C ARG A 746 -2.57 19.06 28.08
N ARG A 747 -1.40 19.64 28.38
CA ARG A 747 -0.12 18.97 28.08
C ARG A 747 -0.01 17.68 28.89
N ARG A 748 0.57 16.63 28.32
CA ARG A 748 0.79 15.34 28.99
C ARG A 748 1.96 15.43 29.99
N ASP A 749 1.73 16.14 31.09
CA ASP A 749 2.67 16.49 32.15
C ASP A 749 1.97 16.30 33.51
N PRO A 750 2.62 15.70 34.54
CA PRO A 750 2.00 15.51 35.86
C PRO A 750 1.57 16.81 36.56
N ARG A 751 2.06 17.99 36.14
CA ARG A 751 1.64 19.31 36.63
C ARG A 751 0.60 20.00 35.72
N GLY A 752 0.10 19.32 34.69
CA GLY A 752 -0.79 19.89 33.68
C GLY A 752 -2.24 20.12 34.14
N SER A 753 -2.62 21.38 34.29
CA SER A 753 -4.02 21.82 34.44
C SER A 753 -4.83 21.60 33.15
N TRP A 754 -6.12 21.29 33.28
CA TRP A 754 -7.06 21.20 32.16
C TRP A 754 -7.55 22.58 31.73
N TYR A 755 -7.31 22.92 30.47
CA TYR A 755 -8.00 23.99 29.75
C TYR A 755 -9.29 23.44 29.14
N ASN A 756 -10.30 24.29 28.94
CA ASN A 756 -11.52 23.91 28.23
C ASN A 756 -12.15 25.09 27.49
N GLU A 757 -12.90 24.78 26.44
CA GLU A 757 -13.68 25.73 25.65
C GLU A 757 -14.94 25.02 25.11
N THR A 758 -16.06 25.74 25.04
CA THR A 758 -17.34 25.21 24.53
C THR A 758 -17.61 25.74 23.13
N VAL A 759 -17.58 24.86 22.12
CA VAL A 759 -17.74 25.22 20.70
C VAL A 759 -18.93 24.53 20.03
N LYS A 760 -19.48 25.12 18.97
CA LYS A 760 -20.58 24.53 18.17
C LYS A 760 -20.11 23.75 16.94
N THR A 761 -18.86 23.90 16.51
CA THR A 761 -18.28 23.20 15.35
C THR A 761 -17.61 21.89 15.75
N PRO A 762 -17.53 20.87 14.86
CA PRO A 762 -16.80 19.61 15.07
C PRO A 762 -15.26 19.74 15.06
N ARG A 763 -14.77 20.95 15.35
CA ARG A 763 -13.36 21.32 15.43
C ARG A 763 -13.16 22.45 16.44
N HIS A 764 -12.00 22.46 17.09
CA HIS A 764 -11.45 23.58 17.85
C HIS A 764 -9.93 23.64 17.59
N VAL A 765 -9.35 24.84 17.52
CA VAL A 765 -7.91 25.04 17.27
C VAL A 765 -7.26 25.67 18.49
N VAL A 766 -6.40 24.89 19.17
CA VAL A 766 -5.55 25.39 20.24
C VAL A 766 -4.37 26.13 19.60
N TRP A 767 -4.21 27.41 19.89
CA TRP A 767 -3.13 28.25 19.37
C TRP A 767 -1.96 28.39 20.36
N ASN A 768 -0.82 28.89 19.88
CA ASN A 768 0.40 29.13 20.67
C ASN A 768 0.94 27.89 21.40
N THR A 769 0.66 26.69 20.87
CA THR A 769 1.19 25.44 21.42
C THR A 769 2.69 25.33 21.13
N PRO A 770 3.51 24.72 22.00
CA PRO A 770 4.86 24.30 21.63
C PRO A 770 4.85 23.33 20.43
N ILE A 771 5.97 23.22 19.73
CA ILE A 771 6.10 22.41 18.51
C ILE A 771 6.20 20.92 18.88
N TYR A 772 5.37 20.08 18.24
CA TYR A 772 5.31 18.62 18.40
C TYR A 772 5.37 18.10 19.85
N VAL A 773 4.43 18.55 20.69
CA VAL A 773 4.26 18.13 22.09
C VAL A 773 2.96 17.33 22.25
N PRO A 774 2.94 16.25 23.06
CA PRO A 774 1.73 15.48 23.33
C PRO A 774 0.76 16.19 24.29
N TYR A 775 -0.52 16.11 23.97
CA TYR A 775 -1.64 16.60 24.76
C TYR A 775 -2.63 15.47 25.07
N GLU A 776 -3.23 15.52 26.25
CA GLU A 776 -4.44 14.77 26.58
C GLU A 776 -5.67 15.60 26.20
N ILE A 777 -6.66 14.96 25.58
CA ILE A 777 -7.84 15.59 24.98
C ILE A 777 -9.10 14.84 25.43
N LYS A 778 -10.17 15.59 25.73
CA LYS A 778 -11.53 15.10 25.96
C LYS A 778 -12.50 15.97 25.16
N VAL A 779 -13.56 15.38 24.59
CA VAL A 779 -14.66 16.12 23.94
C VAL A 779 -15.97 15.56 24.47
N GLN A 780 -16.74 16.40 25.17
CA GLN A 780 -18.03 16.04 25.76
C GLN A 780 -19.17 16.73 25.02
N ALA A 781 -20.24 16.01 24.67
CA ALA A 781 -21.44 16.63 24.13
C ALA A 781 -22.27 17.32 25.23
N GLU A 782 -22.79 18.50 24.93
CA GLU A 782 -23.68 19.28 25.79
C GLU A 782 -24.81 19.85 24.92
N ASN A 783 -26.04 19.88 25.44
CA ASN A 783 -27.16 20.62 24.85
C ASN A 783 -27.86 21.43 25.96
N ASP A 784 -28.95 22.13 25.66
CA ASP A 784 -29.64 22.98 26.66
C ASP A 784 -30.27 22.18 27.82
N PHE A 785 -30.42 20.86 27.69
CA PHE A 785 -30.89 19.92 28.72
C PHE A 785 -29.75 19.23 29.49
N GLY A 786 -28.49 19.48 29.13
CA GLY A 786 -27.31 19.08 29.91
C GLY A 786 -26.23 18.33 29.13
N ARG A 787 -25.32 17.72 29.89
CA ARG A 787 -24.13 17.03 29.37
C ARG A 787 -24.36 15.54 29.21
N ALA A 788 -23.75 14.99 28.17
CA ALA A 788 -23.51 13.56 28.01
C ALA A 788 -22.61 13.01 29.14
N PRO A 789 -22.47 11.68 29.29
CA PRO A 789 -21.52 11.06 30.22
C PRO A 789 -20.08 11.60 30.08
N GLU A 790 -19.22 11.34 31.06
CA GLU A 790 -17.81 11.75 30.99
C GLU A 790 -17.07 11.01 29.84
N PRO A 791 -16.40 11.70 28.91
CA PRO A 791 -15.75 11.06 27.76
C PRO A 791 -14.38 10.46 28.10
N ASP A 792 -13.96 9.48 27.29
CA ASP A 792 -12.59 8.94 27.30
C ASP A 792 -11.52 9.99 26.95
N THR A 793 -10.27 9.67 27.26
CA THR A 793 -9.11 10.55 27.01
C THR A 793 -8.34 10.09 25.78
N VAL A 794 -8.17 10.97 24.80
CA VAL A 794 -7.36 10.75 23.59
C VAL A 794 -6.02 11.48 23.71
N ILE A 795 -4.95 10.91 23.15
CA ILE A 795 -3.67 11.60 23.00
C ILE A 795 -3.58 12.23 21.60
N GLY A 796 -3.36 13.54 21.56
CA GLY A 796 -3.04 14.30 20.34
C GLY A 796 -1.64 14.91 20.38
N TYR A 797 -1.19 15.45 19.25
CA TYR A 797 0.09 16.15 19.13
C TYR A 797 -0.09 17.53 18.51
N SER A 798 0.58 18.53 19.07
CA SER A 798 0.70 19.85 18.44
C SER A 798 1.60 19.81 17.20
N GLY A 799 1.54 20.88 16.42
CA GLY A 799 2.03 20.90 15.05
C GLY A 799 3.54 20.88 14.95
N GLU A 800 4.01 20.15 13.94
CA GLU A 800 5.42 20.10 13.57
C GLU A 800 5.86 21.41 12.90
N ASP A 801 7.16 21.71 12.92
CA ASP A 801 7.84 22.69 12.07
C ASP A 801 8.95 21.96 11.26
N TYR A 802 9.65 22.62 10.36
CA TYR A 802 10.73 21.98 9.60
C TYR A 802 11.90 21.57 10.51
N PRO A 803 12.61 20.44 10.25
CA PRO A 803 13.80 20.08 11.00
C PRO A 803 14.86 21.19 10.90
N LYS A 804 15.53 21.51 12.01
CA LYS A 804 16.51 22.61 12.11
C LYS A 804 17.94 22.23 11.81
N ALA A 805 18.28 20.94 11.84
CA ALA A 805 19.64 20.45 11.68
C ALA A 805 19.74 19.45 10.52
N ALA A 806 20.80 19.58 9.73
CA ALA A 806 21.15 18.65 8.68
C ALA A 806 21.92 17.44 9.27
N PRO A 807 21.93 16.27 8.60
CA PRO A 807 22.85 15.19 8.93
C PRO A 807 24.30 15.67 8.80
N THR A 808 25.07 15.59 9.88
CA THR A 808 26.50 15.95 9.91
C THR A 808 27.38 14.72 9.70
N ASP A 809 28.67 14.95 9.39
CA ASP A 809 29.64 13.88 9.12
C ASP A 809 29.18 12.89 8.02
N VAL A 810 28.62 13.43 6.93
CA VAL A 810 28.24 12.64 5.75
C VAL A 810 29.51 12.17 5.04
N ARG A 811 29.82 10.87 5.17
CA ARG A 811 30.93 10.20 4.49
C ARG A 811 30.43 9.27 3.40
N ILE A 812 31.15 9.24 2.29
CA ILE A 812 30.91 8.37 1.14
C ILE A 812 32.06 7.37 1.05
N ARG A 813 31.74 6.07 0.97
CA ARG A 813 32.71 5.02 0.60
C ARG A 813 32.20 4.36 -0.68
N VAL A 814 32.91 4.56 -1.79
CA VAL A 814 32.56 3.91 -3.06
C VAL A 814 32.74 2.39 -2.91
N LEU A 815 31.74 1.61 -3.34
CA LEU A 815 31.74 0.15 -3.19
C LEU A 815 32.13 -0.54 -4.50
N ASN A 816 31.53 -0.09 -5.60
CA ASN A 816 31.82 -0.54 -6.95
C ASN A 816 31.36 0.53 -7.96
N SER A 817 31.44 0.24 -9.25
CA SER A 817 31.03 1.13 -10.34
C SER A 817 29.55 1.51 -10.37
N THR A 818 28.69 0.85 -9.59
CA THR A 818 27.23 1.10 -9.56
C THR A 818 26.69 1.47 -8.18
N ALA A 819 27.53 1.49 -7.13
CA ALA A 819 27.06 1.67 -5.75
C ALA A 819 28.08 2.34 -4.81
N ILE A 820 27.54 3.08 -3.83
CA ILE A 820 28.26 3.68 -2.71
C ILE A 820 27.61 3.34 -1.38
N ALA A 821 28.40 3.24 -0.32
CA ALA A 821 27.92 3.29 1.06
C ALA A 821 27.95 4.72 1.59
N LEU A 822 26.95 5.05 2.40
CA LEU A 822 26.82 6.29 3.14
C LEU A 822 26.84 6.03 4.64
N THR A 823 27.47 6.92 5.39
CA THR A 823 27.34 7.02 6.85
C THR A 823 27.19 8.48 7.25
N TRP A 824 26.36 8.77 8.25
CA TRP A 824 26.10 10.12 8.76
C TRP A 824 25.83 10.06 10.27
N THR A 825 25.98 11.19 10.96
CA THR A 825 25.59 11.34 12.36
C THR A 825 24.06 11.50 12.45
N ARG A 826 23.40 10.79 13.38
CA ARG A 826 21.96 10.98 13.61
C ARG A 826 21.70 12.40 14.16
N VAL A 827 20.64 13.02 13.66
CA VAL A 827 20.20 14.35 14.11
C VAL A 827 19.46 14.23 15.46
N HIS A 828 19.68 15.17 16.38
CA HIS A 828 19.08 15.14 17.72
C HIS A 828 17.56 15.34 17.66
N LEU A 829 16.78 14.57 18.43
CA LEU A 829 15.31 14.52 18.29
C LEU A 829 14.65 15.91 18.45
N ASP A 830 15.09 16.72 19.41
CA ASP A 830 14.57 18.08 19.63
C ASP A 830 14.75 19.00 18.41
N THR A 831 15.76 18.74 17.58
CA THR A 831 16.04 19.49 16.36
C THR A 831 15.24 19.01 15.14
N ILE A 832 14.54 17.87 15.23
CA ILE A 832 13.62 17.37 14.19
C ILE A 832 12.32 18.16 14.15
N GLN A 833 11.91 18.78 15.26
CA GLN A 833 10.70 19.61 15.35
C GLN A 833 9.40 18.92 14.93
N GLY A 834 9.36 17.58 14.97
CA GLY A 834 8.27 16.75 14.47
C GLY A 834 8.59 15.26 14.61
N GLN A 835 7.74 14.38 14.08
CA GLN A 835 8.03 12.96 14.02
C GLN A 835 9.13 12.67 12.98
N LEU A 836 10.27 12.17 13.42
CA LEU A 836 11.36 11.73 12.55
C LEU A 836 10.88 10.58 11.65
N LYS A 837 10.81 10.83 10.33
CA LYS A 837 10.40 9.82 9.33
C LYS A 837 11.59 9.11 8.70
N GLU A 838 12.37 9.85 7.92
CA GLU A 838 13.44 9.31 7.09
C GLU A 838 14.54 10.34 6.83
N TYR A 839 15.75 9.85 6.57
CA TYR A 839 16.82 10.61 5.94
C TYR A 839 16.75 10.41 4.43
N ARG A 840 17.03 11.44 3.63
CA ARG A 840 17.12 11.33 2.17
C ARG A 840 18.51 11.73 1.71
N ALA A 841 19.14 10.90 0.88
CA ALA A 841 20.33 11.27 0.14
C ALA A 841 19.92 11.62 -1.30
N TYR A 842 20.05 12.90 -1.68
CA TYR A 842 19.83 13.39 -3.04
C TYR A 842 21.15 13.35 -3.81
N PHE A 843 21.15 12.84 -5.03
CA PHE A 843 22.35 12.68 -5.85
C PHE A 843 22.10 12.90 -7.33
N TRP A 844 23.14 13.32 -8.06
CA TRP A 844 23.09 13.57 -9.50
C TRP A 844 24.48 13.43 -10.14
N ARG A 845 24.53 13.07 -11.42
CA ARG A 845 25.79 13.06 -12.20
C ARG A 845 26.27 14.50 -12.43
N ASP A 846 27.57 14.74 -12.31
CA ASP A 846 28.14 16.01 -12.73
C ASP A 846 28.19 16.07 -14.28
N SER A 847 27.55 17.09 -14.84
CA SER A 847 27.44 17.32 -16.29
C SER A 847 28.52 18.27 -16.82
N SER A 848 29.36 18.86 -15.96
CA SER A 848 30.40 19.83 -16.36
C SER A 848 31.46 19.26 -17.33
N LEU A 849 31.67 17.94 -17.32
CA LEU A 849 32.58 17.23 -18.23
C LEU A 849 31.94 16.82 -19.57
N LEU A 850 30.61 16.83 -19.68
CA LEU A 850 29.87 16.37 -20.86
C LEU A 850 29.45 17.55 -21.75
N LYS A 851 30.41 18.12 -22.49
CA LYS A 851 30.11 19.06 -23.57
C LYS A 851 29.23 18.37 -24.62
N ASN A 852 28.13 19.04 -25.01
CA ASN A 852 27.24 18.71 -26.14
C ASN A 852 26.18 17.60 -25.95
N LEU A 853 25.77 17.25 -24.72
CA LEU A 853 24.59 16.41 -24.47
C LEU A 853 23.57 17.09 -23.55
N TRP A 854 22.28 17.05 -23.94
CA TRP A 854 21.14 17.57 -23.17
C TRP A 854 20.77 16.64 -22.00
N VAL A 855 21.74 16.29 -21.14
CA VAL A 855 21.52 15.42 -19.98
C VAL A 855 20.72 16.17 -18.92
N SER A 856 19.53 15.68 -18.61
CA SER A 856 18.66 16.26 -17.59
C SER A 856 19.33 16.28 -16.22
N LYS A 857 19.41 17.45 -15.58
CA LYS A 857 19.92 17.64 -14.20
C LYS A 857 18.96 17.12 -13.11
N LYS A 858 18.19 16.07 -13.40
CA LYS A 858 17.17 15.52 -12.50
C LYS A 858 17.85 14.83 -11.31
N ARG A 859 17.84 15.50 -10.15
CA ARG A 859 18.30 14.91 -8.88
C ARG A 859 17.47 13.67 -8.57
N GLN A 860 18.14 12.55 -8.35
CA GLN A 860 17.58 11.31 -7.83
C GLN A 860 17.71 11.33 -6.29
N TYR A 861 16.99 10.47 -5.58
CA TYR A 861 17.20 10.28 -4.15
C TYR A 861 16.93 8.85 -3.70
N VAL A 862 17.54 8.48 -2.57
CA VAL A 862 17.20 7.27 -1.80
C VAL A 862 16.82 7.69 -0.39
N SER A 863 15.71 7.15 0.12
CA SER A 863 15.27 7.30 1.50
C SER A 863 15.83 6.20 2.40
N PHE A 864 16.15 6.55 3.64
CA PHE A 864 16.59 5.64 4.70
C PHE A 864 15.74 5.90 5.96
N PRO A 865 15.13 4.87 6.58
CA PRO A 865 14.31 5.05 7.79
C PRO A 865 15.01 5.86 8.91
N GLY A 866 14.24 6.62 9.68
CA GLY A 866 14.74 7.57 10.68
C GLY A 866 15.56 6.96 11.83
N ASP A 867 15.47 5.65 12.05
CA ASP A 867 16.32 4.91 12.98
C ASP A 867 17.74 4.68 12.44
N ARG A 868 18.01 4.92 11.15
CA ARG A 868 19.32 4.66 10.52
C ARG A 868 20.29 5.83 10.59
N ASN A 869 21.57 5.49 10.49
CA ASN A 869 22.70 6.41 10.39
C ASN A 869 23.67 6.02 9.25
N ARG A 870 23.24 5.06 8.41
CA ARG A 870 24.01 4.45 7.34
C ARG A 870 23.09 3.85 6.29
N GLY A 871 23.55 3.83 5.04
CA GLY A 871 22.76 3.44 3.88
C GLY A 871 23.63 3.08 2.68
N ILE A 872 22.98 2.64 1.60
CA ILE A 872 23.63 2.35 0.31
C ILE A 872 22.82 3.06 -0.77
N VAL A 873 23.50 3.76 -1.68
CA VAL A 873 22.92 4.25 -2.94
C VAL A 873 23.47 3.37 -4.05
N SER A 874 22.58 2.80 -4.85
CA SER A 874 22.91 1.86 -5.94
C SER A 874 22.20 2.26 -7.24
N ARG A 875 22.44 1.51 -8.33
CA ARG A 875 22.01 1.86 -9.71
C ARG A 875 22.64 3.15 -10.23
N LEU A 876 23.84 3.47 -9.74
CA LEU A 876 24.69 4.50 -10.35
C LEU A 876 25.24 3.99 -11.69
N PHE A 877 25.51 4.91 -12.61
CA PHE A 877 26.22 4.59 -13.84
C PHE A 877 27.72 4.43 -13.54
N PRO A 878 28.40 3.40 -14.09
CA PRO A 878 29.85 3.32 -14.13
C PRO A 878 30.53 4.54 -14.76
N TYR A 879 31.83 4.69 -14.47
CA TYR A 879 32.72 5.68 -15.08
C TYR A 879 32.13 7.10 -15.11
N SER A 880 31.61 7.56 -13.97
CA SER A 880 30.82 8.78 -13.86
C SER A 880 31.10 9.54 -12.56
N ASN A 881 31.30 10.87 -12.65
CA ASN A 881 31.36 11.70 -11.45
C ASN A 881 29.94 12.04 -10.94
N TYR A 882 29.74 12.00 -9.63
CA TYR A 882 28.48 12.27 -8.95
C TYR A 882 28.68 13.29 -7.83
N LYS A 883 27.61 14.05 -7.54
CA LYS A 883 27.49 14.89 -6.33
C LYS A 883 26.30 14.42 -5.50
N LEU A 884 26.39 14.53 -4.17
CA LEU A 884 25.39 14.07 -3.22
C LEU A 884 25.25 15.01 -2.01
N GLU A 885 24.02 15.21 -1.55
CA GLU A 885 23.65 15.96 -0.34
C GLU A 885 22.66 15.12 0.49
N MET A 886 22.61 15.31 1.81
CA MET A 886 21.64 14.63 2.69
C MET A 886 20.74 15.60 3.44
N VAL A 887 19.49 15.19 3.66
CA VAL A 887 18.51 15.87 4.53
C VAL A 887 17.91 14.88 5.52
N VAL A 888 17.34 15.39 6.61
CA VAL A 888 16.43 14.65 7.49
C VAL A 888 14.99 15.16 7.27
N THR A 889 13.98 14.32 7.48
CA THR A 889 12.58 14.64 7.14
C THR A 889 11.59 14.28 8.24
N ASN A 890 10.47 15.01 8.26
CA ASN A 890 9.35 14.80 9.18
C ASN A 890 7.98 14.92 8.44
N GLY A 891 6.91 15.25 9.15
CA GLY A 891 5.59 15.57 8.61
C GLY A 891 5.51 16.82 7.73
N ARG A 892 6.36 17.83 7.94
CA ARG A 892 6.44 19.05 7.11
C ARG A 892 7.22 18.87 5.81
N GLY A 893 8.27 18.05 5.83
CA GLY A 893 9.11 17.79 4.66
C GLY A 893 10.60 17.72 5.01
N ASP A 894 11.43 18.17 4.08
CA ASP A 894 12.89 18.15 4.20
C ASP A 894 13.40 19.29 5.11
N GLY A 895 14.33 18.97 6.01
CA GLY A 895 15.16 19.95 6.72
C GLY A 895 16.29 20.53 5.85
N PRO A 896 17.23 21.28 6.45
CA PRO A 896 18.39 21.81 5.74
C PRO A 896 19.27 20.68 5.19
N ARG A 897 19.97 21.00 4.09
CA ARG A 897 20.90 20.11 3.40
C ARG A 897 22.24 20.05 4.12
N SER A 898 22.86 18.88 4.12
CA SER A 898 24.28 18.72 4.45
C SER A 898 25.15 19.44 3.41
N GLU A 899 26.44 19.53 3.71
CA GLU A 899 27.46 19.79 2.68
C GLU A 899 27.30 18.82 1.50
N VAL A 900 27.59 19.31 0.30
CA VAL A 900 27.67 18.48 -0.91
C VAL A 900 28.98 17.68 -0.87
N LYS A 901 28.91 16.38 -1.15
CA LYS A 901 30.06 15.48 -1.31
C LYS A 901 30.13 14.99 -2.75
N GLU A 902 31.32 14.95 -3.32
CA GLU A 902 31.56 14.55 -4.71
C GLU A 902 32.36 13.24 -4.76
N PHE A 903 32.06 12.38 -5.73
CA PHE A 903 32.70 11.07 -5.86
C PHE A 903 32.58 10.49 -7.29
N PRO A 904 33.64 9.88 -7.83
CA PRO A 904 33.57 9.12 -9.07
C PRO A 904 33.12 7.67 -8.83
N THR A 905 32.43 7.09 -9.80
CA THR A 905 32.26 5.64 -9.92
C THR A 905 33.39 5.03 -10.78
N PRO A 906 33.97 3.88 -10.38
CA PRO A 906 34.91 3.11 -11.20
C PRO A 906 34.35 2.69 -12.57
N GLU A 907 35.22 2.20 -13.44
CA GLU A 907 34.79 1.48 -14.65
C GLU A 907 34.01 0.20 -14.31
N GLY A 908 33.17 -0.23 -15.23
CA GLY A 908 32.47 -1.52 -15.21
C GLY A 908 32.65 -2.26 -16.54
N VAL A 909 31.95 -3.38 -16.68
CA VAL A 909 31.83 -4.08 -17.98
C VAL A 909 30.82 -3.35 -18.88
N PRO A 910 31.01 -3.31 -20.21
CA PRO A 910 30.04 -2.68 -21.13
C PRO A 910 28.64 -3.29 -21.09
N SER A 911 27.65 -2.54 -21.57
CA SER A 911 26.43 -3.14 -22.12
C SER A 911 26.76 -4.01 -23.35
N SER A 912 25.76 -4.72 -23.86
CA SER A 912 25.86 -5.34 -25.18
C SER A 912 26.08 -4.29 -26.29
N PRO A 913 26.73 -4.68 -27.40
CA PRO A 913 26.73 -3.91 -28.65
C PRO A 913 25.29 -3.63 -29.12
N ARG A 914 25.01 -2.41 -29.61
CA ARG A 914 23.63 -1.96 -29.86
C ARG A 914 22.88 -2.75 -30.94
N TYR A 915 23.60 -3.34 -31.88
CA TYR A 915 23.08 -4.33 -32.83
C TYR A 915 24.21 -5.25 -33.31
N LEU A 916 23.85 -6.41 -33.87
CA LEU A 916 24.72 -7.28 -34.66
C LEU A 916 23.95 -7.68 -35.92
N ARG A 917 24.28 -7.08 -37.06
CA ARG A 917 23.67 -7.37 -38.36
C ARG A 917 24.42 -8.49 -39.04
N ILE A 918 23.67 -9.50 -39.47
CA ILE A 918 24.17 -10.60 -40.29
C ILE A 918 23.71 -10.39 -41.72
N ARG A 919 24.61 -10.51 -42.70
CA ARG A 919 24.29 -10.52 -44.13
C ARG A 919 25.04 -11.68 -44.79
N GLN A 920 24.34 -12.52 -45.54
CA GLN A 920 24.95 -13.65 -46.26
C GLN A 920 24.99 -13.34 -47.76
N PRO A 921 26.07 -12.72 -48.28
CA PRO A 921 26.13 -12.27 -49.68
C PRO A 921 26.23 -13.40 -50.71
N ASN A 922 26.64 -14.60 -50.30
CA ASN A 922 26.71 -15.81 -51.11
C ASN A 922 26.69 -17.06 -50.22
N LEU A 923 26.70 -18.25 -50.82
CA LEU A 923 26.64 -19.54 -50.10
C LEU A 923 27.89 -19.83 -49.23
N GLU A 924 29.03 -19.18 -49.51
CA GLU A 924 30.33 -19.47 -48.88
C GLU A 924 30.77 -18.43 -47.83
N SER A 925 30.03 -17.34 -47.62
CA SER A 925 30.45 -16.28 -46.69
C SER A 925 29.31 -15.57 -45.97
N ILE A 926 29.59 -15.13 -44.73
CA ILE A 926 28.67 -14.36 -43.87
C ILE A 926 29.39 -13.10 -43.37
N ASN A 927 28.85 -11.94 -43.72
CA ASN A 927 29.27 -10.63 -43.20
C ASN A 927 28.55 -10.32 -41.89
N LEU A 928 29.32 -9.83 -40.91
CA LEU A 928 28.85 -9.31 -39.63
C LEU A 928 29.15 -7.81 -39.54
N GLU A 929 28.20 -7.02 -39.04
CA GLU A 929 28.34 -5.58 -38.78
C GLU A 929 27.69 -5.23 -37.43
N TRP A 930 28.41 -4.60 -36.52
CA TRP A 930 27.92 -4.21 -35.19
C TRP A 930 28.22 -2.75 -34.86
N ASP A 931 27.51 -2.22 -33.88
CA ASP A 931 27.73 -0.88 -33.33
C ASP A 931 28.55 -0.94 -32.02
N HIS A 932 28.96 0.21 -31.51
CA HIS A 932 29.46 0.33 -30.16
C HIS A 932 28.34 0.01 -29.11
N PRO A 933 28.71 -0.42 -27.89
CA PRO A 933 27.74 -0.58 -26.80
C PRO A 933 27.14 0.77 -26.38
N GLU A 934 25.83 0.81 -26.15
CA GLU A 934 25.11 2.03 -25.77
C GLU A 934 25.61 2.60 -24.43
N HIS A 935 26.05 1.74 -23.52
CA HIS A 935 26.72 2.12 -22.27
C HIS A 935 28.10 1.44 -22.20
N PRO A 936 29.18 2.10 -22.68
CA PRO A 936 30.54 1.55 -22.64
C PRO A 936 31.04 1.24 -21.22
N ASN A 937 30.50 1.92 -20.20
CA ASN A 937 30.79 1.76 -18.77
C ASN A 937 32.27 1.92 -18.35
N GLY A 938 33.14 2.31 -19.28
CA GLY A 938 34.58 2.44 -19.11
C GLY A 938 35.26 2.63 -20.47
N VAL A 939 36.56 2.40 -20.55
CA VAL A 939 37.33 2.48 -21.80
C VAL A 939 37.28 1.14 -22.52
N LEU A 940 36.73 1.13 -23.74
CA LEU A 940 36.61 -0.10 -24.54
C LEU A 940 37.99 -0.63 -24.97
N THR A 941 38.26 -1.90 -24.66
CA THR A 941 39.49 -2.62 -25.03
C THR A 941 39.30 -3.55 -26.23
N GLY A 942 38.09 -3.64 -26.77
CA GLY A 942 37.76 -4.42 -27.97
C GLY A 942 36.42 -5.14 -27.94
N TYR A 943 36.30 -6.16 -28.78
CA TYR A 943 35.17 -7.08 -28.82
C TYR A 943 35.64 -8.53 -28.80
N ASN A 944 34.80 -9.43 -28.28
CA ASN A 944 34.93 -10.87 -28.39
C ASN A 944 33.73 -11.42 -29.16
N LEU A 945 33.98 -12.16 -30.23
CA LEU A 945 32.95 -12.85 -31.04
C LEU A 945 33.12 -14.36 -30.86
N ARG A 946 32.02 -15.09 -30.68
CA ARG A 946 32.00 -16.56 -30.69
C ARG A 946 30.95 -17.03 -31.67
N TYR A 947 31.16 -18.16 -32.35
CA TYR A 947 30.17 -18.68 -33.29
C TYR A 947 30.21 -20.21 -33.44
N GLN A 948 29.08 -20.78 -33.88
CA GLN A 948 28.90 -22.21 -34.10
C GLN A 948 27.91 -22.49 -35.24
N ALA A 949 28.10 -23.60 -35.95
CA ALA A 949 27.17 -24.09 -36.98
C ALA A 949 26.03 -24.94 -36.36
N LEU A 950 24.90 -24.98 -37.06
CA LEU A 950 23.66 -25.70 -36.71
C LEU A 950 23.22 -26.55 -37.91
N TYR A 951 23.23 -27.88 -37.75
CA TYR A 951 22.89 -28.86 -38.79
C TYR A 951 21.41 -29.26 -38.75
N PHE A 952 20.84 -29.62 -39.90
CA PHE A 952 19.49 -30.20 -40.03
C PHE A 952 19.50 -31.73 -39.82
N SER A 953 18.39 -32.26 -39.29
CA SER A 953 18.10 -33.69 -39.18
C SER A 953 16.69 -34.00 -39.71
N HIS A 954 16.56 -34.96 -40.62
CA HIS A 954 15.28 -35.46 -41.14
C HIS A 954 15.12 -36.95 -40.77
N GLU A 955 14.00 -37.29 -40.13
CA GLU A 955 13.51 -38.67 -40.01
C GLU A 955 12.02 -38.72 -40.33
N ALA A 956 11.67 -39.31 -41.47
CA ALA A 956 10.34 -39.83 -41.79
C ALA A 956 10.42 -40.80 -42.98
N GLU A 957 9.55 -41.81 -42.96
CA GLU A 957 9.36 -42.92 -43.90
C GLU A 957 8.91 -42.46 -45.32
N THR A 958 9.01 -43.22 -46.43
CA THR A 958 9.45 -44.62 -46.70
C THR A 958 9.83 -44.82 -48.20
N THR A 959 10.75 -45.77 -48.50
CA THR A 959 10.96 -46.47 -49.82
C THR A 959 11.27 -45.62 -51.08
N THR A 960 12.17 -45.99 -52.02
CA THR A 960 12.72 -47.31 -52.41
C THR A 960 14.23 -47.23 -52.74
N THR A 961 14.93 -48.36 -52.61
CA THR A 961 16.38 -48.63 -52.73
C THR A 961 17.21 -47.95 -53.82
N CYS A 962 18.46 -47.60 -53.49
CA CYS A 962 19.63 -48.04 -54.28
C CYS A 962 20.97 -48.07 -53.47
N LEU A 963 21.51 -49.29 -53.28
CA LEU A 963 22.89 -49.63 -52.83
C LEU A 963 23.38 -49.23 -51.42
N SER A 964 24.44 -49.92 -50.97
CA SER A 964 25.01 -49.98 -49.61
C SER A 964 26.50 -49.56 -49.60
N SER A 965 26.94 -48.63 -48.73
CA SER A 965 27.51 -48.85 -47.37
C SER A 965 29.02 -49.20 -47.35
N PRO A 966 29.86 -48.86 -46.32
CA PRO A 966 29.73 -47.91 -45.19
C PRO A 966 30.95 -46.95 -45.04
N VAL A 967 30.98 -46.09 -43.99
CA VAL A 967 32.12 -45.93 -43.04
C VAL A 967 31.74 -45.03 -41.84
N ASN A 968 32.38 -45.26 -40.69
CA ASN A 968 32.10 -44.67 -39.37
C ASN A 968 32.06 -43.13 -39.31
N GLY A 969 31.16 -42.59 -38.47
CA GLY A 969 31.00 -41.16 -38.23
C GLY A 969 31.91 -40.57 -37.13
N SER A 970 32.06 -39.25 -37.18
CA SER A 970 32.41 -38.38 -36.05
C SER A 970 32.27 -36.92 -36.47
N LYS A 971 31.54 -36.11 -35.68
CA LYS A 971 31.79 -34.67 -35.43
C LYS A 971 30.72 -34.07 -34.52
N THR A 972 31.14 -33.60 -33.34
CA THR A 972 30.43 -32.56 -32.60
C THR A 972 30.72 -31.19 -33.20
N GLY A 973 29.76 -30.27 -33.17
CA GLY A 973 29.94 -28.90 -33.64
C GLY A 973 30.98 -28.15 -32.78
N ARG A 974 32.01 -27.59 -33.43
CA ARG A 974 33.12 -26.90 -32.75
C ARG A 974 32.85 -25.39 -32.68
N THR A 975 32.61 -24.86 -31.49
CA THR A 975 32.52 -23.40 -31.28
C THR A 975 33.88 -22.74 -31.55
N LEU A 976 33.87 -21.64 -32.31
CA LEU A 976 35.05 -20.82 -32.63
C LEU A 976 34.95 -19.46 -31.94
N VAL A 977 36.10 -18.82 -31.72
CA VAL A 977 36.22 -17.56 -30.96
C VAL A 977 37.22 -16.63 -31.65
N GLU A 978 36.80 -15.39 -31.89
CA GLU A 978 37.58 -14.31 -32.50
C GLU A 978 37.64 -13.08 -31.58
N ASN A 979 38.70 -12.29 -31.71
CA ASN A 979 38.94 -11.10 -30.88
C ASN A 979 39.29 -9.88 -31.74
N PHE A 980 38.55 -8.79 -31.54
CA PHE A 980 38.63 -7.59 -32.36
C PHE A 980 39.09 -6.36 -31.56
N SER A 981 39.63 -5.36 -32.26
CA SER A 981 40.01 -4.06 -31.67
C SER A 981 38.77 -3.21 -31.34
N PRO A 982 38.84 -2.21 -30.44
CA PRO A 982 37.67 -1.40 -30.06
C PRO A 982 37.12 -0.55 -31.20
N ASN A 983 37.92 -0.31 -32.25
CA ASN A 983 37.55 0.44 -33.45
C ASN A 983 36.98 -0.46 -34.57
N GLN A 984 36.97 -1.78 -34.39
CA GLN A 984 36.51 -2.73 -35.40
C GLN A 984 35.03 -3.06 -35.17
N THR A 985 34.22 -2.74 -36.18
CA THR A 985 32.75 -2.87 -36.20
C THR A 985 32.23 -3.86 -37.25
N ARG A 986 33.14 -4.52 -38.00
CA ARG A 986 32.79 -5.45 -39.08
C ARG A 986 33.75 -6.65 -39.14
N PHE A 987 33.23 -7.78 -39.62
CA PHE A 987 33.97 -9.02 -39.87
C PHE A 987 33.29 -9.83 -41.00
N THR A 988 34.04 -10.68 -41.70
CA THR A 988 33.50 -11.61 -42.70
C THR A 988 33.97 -13.02 -42.39
N LEU A 989 33.04 -13.90 -42.05
CA LEU A 989 33.26 -15.34 -42.01
C LEU A 989 33.29 -15.87 -43.45
N GLN A 990 34.29 -16.69 -43.77
CA GLN A 990 34.52 -17.29 -45.09
C GLN A 990 34.50 -18.82 -44.98
N ARG A 991 34.18 -19.51 -46.08
CA ARG A 991 34.01 -20.97 -46.17
C ARG A 991 32.89 -21.49 -45.25
N THR A 992 31.73 -20.83 -45.29
CA THR A 992 30.53 -21.32 -44.60
C THR A 992 29.95 -22.54 -45.30
N ASP A 993 29.37 -23.46 -44.53
CA ASP A 993 28.62 -24.61 -45.04
C ASP A 993 27.25 -24.13 -45.58
N PRO A 994 26.94 -24.33 -46.88
CA PRO A 994 25.70 -23.83 -47.49
C PRO A 994 24.39 -24.34 -46.88
N ILE A 995 24.41 -25.49 -46.18
CA ILE A 995 23.20 -26.08 -45.56
C ILE A 995 23.10 -25.86 -44.05
N SER A 996 24.11 -25.23 -43.42
CA SER A 996 24.13 -24.96 -41.98
C SER A 996 23.77 -23.50 -41.66
N ARG A 997 22.97 -23.28 -40.62
CA ARG A 997 22.83 -21.95 -40.01
C ARG A 997 23.99 -21.70 -39.04
N TYR A 998 24.34 -20.43 -38.82
CA TYR A 998 25.39 -20.05 -37.88
C TYR A 998 24.83 -19.15 -36.78
N ARG A 999 25.04 -19.51 -35.51
CA ARG A 999 24.72 -18.68 -34.34
C ARG A 999 25.97 -17.93 -33.89
N PHE A 1000 25.86 -16.62 -33.74
CA PHE A 1000 26.93 -15.69 -33.36
C PHE A 1000 26.64 -15.06 -31.99
N PHE A 1001 27.69 -14.84 -31.21
CA PHE A 1001 27.66 -14.28 -29.85
C PHE A 1001 28.72 -13.19 -29.76
N LEU A 1002 28.34 -11.92 -29.66
CA LEU A 1002 29.27 -10.79 -29.63
C LEU A 1002 29.20 -10.04 -28.30
N ARG A 1003 30.36 -9.71 -27.72
CA ARG A 1003 30.54 -8.95 -26.48
C ARG A 1003 31.49 -7.79 -26.73
N ALA A 1004 31.20 -6.61 -26.16
CA ALA A 1004 32.22 -5.59 -25.97
C ALA A 1004 33.05 -5.90 -24.70
N ARG A 1005 34.25 -5.33 -24.55
CA ARG A 1005 35.08 -5.47 -23.33
C ARG A 1005 35.71 -4.14 -22.90
N THR A 1006 35.94 -3.97 -21.60
CA THR A 1006 36.75 -2.89 -20.98
C THR A 1006 38.01 -3.47 -20.35
N GLN A 1007 38.70 -2.75 -19.47
CA GLN A 1007 39.73 -3.33 -18.59
C GLN A 1007 39.13 -4.21 -17.48
N VAL A 1008 37.83 -4.05 -17.17
CA VAL A 1008 37.14 -4.76 -16.08
C VAL A 1008 36.65 -6.15 -16.52
N GLY A 1009 36.33 -6.34 -17.80
CA GLY A 1009 35.93 -7.64 -18.35
C GLY A 1009 35.13 -7.55 -19.65
N GLU A 1010 34.63 -8.70 -20.10
CA GLU A 1010 33.62 -8.78 -21.16
C GLU A 1010 32.25 -8.31 -20.62
N GLY A 1011 31.54 -7.53 -21.43
CA GLY A 1011 30.17 -7.07 -21.19
C GLY A 1011 29.10 -8.07 -21.62
N GLU A 1012 27.85 -7.60 -21.64
CA GLU A 1012 26.71 -8.41 -22.05
C GLU A 1012 26.83 -8.86 -23.53
N THR A 1013 26.16 -9.97 -23.84
CA THR A 1013 26.25 -10.64 -25.14
C THR A 1013 25.05 -10.30 -26.01
N ILE A 1014 25.26 -9.80 -27.22
CA ILE A 1014 24.24 -9.83 -28.28
C ILE A 1014 24.38 -11.15 -29.05
N VAL A 1015 23.26 -11.80 -29.36
CA VAL A 1015 23.21 -13.14 -29.97
C VAL A 1015 22.27 -13.12 -31.16
N GLU A 1016 22.76 -13.57 -32.31
CA GLU A 1016 22.07 -13.48 -33.61
C GLU A 1016 22.34 -14.74 -34.45
N GLU A 1017 21.45 -15.07 -35.38
CA GLU A 1017 21.57 -16.25 -36.26
C GLU A 1017 21.52 -15.89 -37.75
N SER A 1018 22.29 -16.62 -38.57
CA SER A 1018 22.18 -16.50 -40.02
C SER A 1018 20.86 -17.12 -40.53
N PRO A 1019 20.24 -16.54 -41.57
CA PRO A 1019 19.06 -17.13 -42.21
C PRO A 1019 19.38 -18.49 -42.85
N ALA A 1020 18.34 -19.24 -43.22
CA ALA A 1020 18.46 -20.39 -44.12
C ALA A 1020 18.29 -19.95 -45.58
N LEU A 1021 18.89 -20.70 -46.51
CA LEU A 1021 18.83 -20.43 -47.95
C LEU A 1021 18.07 -21.49 -48.77
N LEU A 1022 17.45 -22.47 -48.11
CA LEU A 1022 16.49 -23.38 -48.75
C LEU A 1022 15.07 -22.80 -48.62
N ASN A 1023 14.48 -22.48 -49.77
CA ASN A 1023 13.11 -22.01 -49.91
C ASN A 1023 12.31 -23.05 -50.72
N GLU A 1024 11.07 -23.32 -50.36
CA GLU A 1024 10.22 -24.32 -51.02
C GLU A 1024 9.91 -23.87 -52.46
N GLY A 1025 10.19 -24.70 -53.49
CA GLY A 1025 9.83 -24.30 -54.87
C GLY A 1025 10.44 -24.99 -56.09
N MET A 1026 11.28 -26.03 -55.98
CA MET A 1026 11.86 -26.69 -57.17
C MET A 1026 11.78 -28.23 -57.14
N CYS A 1027 10.58 -28.78 -57.36
CA CYS A 1027 10.35 -30.19 -57.65
C CYS A 1027 9.15 -30.41 -58.61
N SER A 1028 9.18 -29.78 -59.78
CA SER A 1028 8.31 -30.11 -60.93
C SER A 1028 9.03 -29.81 -62.25
N SER A 1029 8.76 -30.60 -63.30
CA SER A 1029 9.61 -30.72 -64.49
C SER A 1029 9.01 -30.13 -65.76
N ASN A 1030 9.89 -29.60 -66.63
CA ASN A 1030 9.74 -29.48 -68.10
C ASN A 1030 8.58 -28.59 -68.63
N SER A 1031 8.63 -27.98 -69.82
CA SER A 1031 9.60 -28.02 -70.94
C SER A 1031 9.42 -26.83 -71.90
N VAL A 1032 10.51 -26.41 -72.55
CA VAL A 1032 10.60 -25.81 -73.91
C VAL A 1032 9.77 -24.54 -74.22
N TRP A 1033 10.47 -23.42 -74.51
CA TRP A 1033 10.56 -22.85 -75.87
C TRP A 1033 11.64 -21.75 -75.94
N LEU A 1034 12.46 -21.80 -77.00
CA LEU A 1034 13.58 -20.91 -77.36
C LEU A 1034 14.73 -20.80 -76.34
#